data_AF-A0A9P6S5H8-F1
#
_entry.id   AF-A0A9P6S5H8-F1
#
_cell.length_a   1.000
_cell.length_b   1.000
_cell.length_c   1.000
_cell.angle_alpha   90.00
_cell.angle_beta   90.00
_cell.angle_gamma   90.00
#
_symmetry.space_group_name_H-M   'P 1'
#
loop_
_entity.id
_entity.type
_entity.pdbx_description
1 polymer ?
#
loop_
_entity_poly.entity_id
_entity_poly.type
_entity_poly.pdbx_seq_one_letter_code
_entity_poly.pdbx_strand_id
1 'polypeptide(L)'
;MTTAMQSNTLTRPLALKQGTSEVSILVASDVWLAAEQLREEFLISSTESAVAAAPVEGAADEAAPEMELVARFLKFATDKCEQNEQSVQFIPVLKTVFLFFVTKYLKGNDIHVVTRHLAKDTRVIIMNAFFSSLAFLRAMEVLSNQDYTPPTSALLAAAHNGSAKIFAIFGGQGNIEEYFDELADIYTTYTTLVQDYVEDMAAVLRDHARSEDASVFHSKGLDVMAWLRNPDSKPDVAYLVSAPVSLPLIGLVQLMHYYVMLKVLDQTPAQLRDVILGSTGHSQGIISSVVISSSATFDEFFANSRKALGLLFWIGTRSQEVYPQTTLNPAILQDSLSNNEGNPTPMLVVNSLRASESLYGLNLALRKLKAPTGLEQGRVPFSQRKVKFSSRFLPITAPFHSSYLDGVAALVEKDIASYDLSFDPTAMTVPVFSTDSGKDIAGSATITMDLVNQICSLPVHWEKATAMAGLTHVIDFGPGGSSGVGSLTARNKDGTGVQVILAGATEGVNRELSYKPDLFDANPAALRYAPNWASEFQPKLVRSVTGEIHIDTRMSRLLAKPPLMVAGMTPSTVNEGFVSAVMNAGYHIELAGGGHYNEAAVRSKVKKIMHLTTPGAGITLNTLFINVRQWGFQAPLVPKLRREGLPMEGFCCAAGVPSLEVANEFITDMIDAGIRHVSFKPGSVESIRQWTGGRAGGHHSFEDFHQPLLETYSAIRRHSNVVLVAGSGFGGAEDTYPYLTGDWSVQLDYPPMPFDGMLFGSRVMVAKEGMASLGVKQAIVDAPGVGDSEWEKTYKGPTGGVMTVRSELGEPIHKIATRGVKFWKEMDDTIFGLPKDKRAAALVAKKDYIIKRLNADFQKVWFGKKANGAVADLQDMTYEEVINRLMELLFIKHEERWIDHSHRNLLGDILRRIEERFVGVEKNSIVQTYSQLDIPFEFAQVFINTYPLTQTQLLTTEDVGYFLFLMNRRGQKPVPFIPVLDKDFEVWFKKDSLWQAEDLAAVVDQDVQRTCILQGPTAVRYATKVDEPVKDILDGIFHSHIASLKERYYNNDDASIPQVEYFGGKPARYEAALSAIAPLVKVEHYDNGKVKMVETSMSESSLPKSEDWLEFLAGQDPSWFRALMTAPAVIQGKKFLNNPLARIFRPRVSQASSELSPSLRARLQPNELIEVVLVEKNGDRLIPFPLLFHYTPEKGYAPIHEVMEGRNERIKEFYYKLWFPSEEGQFNTCLATDAFTEQFICNGEQ
;
A
#
# COMPACT_ATOMS: atom_id res chain seq x y z
N MET A 1 51.16 -10.66 -8.55
CA MET A 1 52.57 -10.47 -8.92
C MET A 1 52.90 -11.40 -10.07
N THR A 2 52.94 -10.86 -11.28
CA THR A 2 53.61 -11.44 -12.45
C THR A 2 54.03 -10.27 -13.32
N THR A 3 55.34 -10.15 -13.50
CA THR A 3 56.07 -9.09 -14.16
C THR A 3 55.87 -9.16 -15.67
N ALA A 4 55.36 -8.09 -16.29
CA ALA A 4 55.40 -7.89 -17.74
C ALA A 4 56.18 -6.60 -18.03
N MET A 5 57.20 -6.72 -18.88
CA MET A 5 58.04 -5.63 -19.35
C MET A 5 57.19 -4.53 -20.00
N GLN A 6 57.24 -3.31 -19.45
CA GLN A 6 56.72 -2.11 -20.13
C GLN A 6 57.65 -1.75 -21.29
N SER A 7 57.22 -2.03 -22.52
CA SER A 7 57.66 -1.23 -23.66
C SER A 7 57.08 0.17 -23.50
N ASN A 8 57.93 1.19 -23.37
CA ASN A 8 57.52 2.60 -23.40
C ASN A 8 57.07 2.96 -24.83
N THR A 9 55.84 2.62 -25.20
CA THR A 9 55.20 3.10 -26.42
C THR A 9 54.75 4.54 -26.18
N LEU A 10 55.42 5.50 -26.82
CA LEU A 10 55.05 6.92 -26.78
C LEU A 10 53.63 7.11 -27.34
N THR A 11 52.70 7.62 -26.53
CA THR A 11 51.32 7.95 -26.92
C THR A 11 51.13 9.45 -27.12
N ARG A 12 50.17 9.85 -27.96
CA ARG A 12 49.81 11.23 -28.29
C ARG A 12 48.29 11.44 -28.16
N PRO A 13 47.82 12.59 -27.63
CA PRO A 13 46.40 12.87 -27.51
C PRO A 13 45.77 13.27 -28.86
N LEU A 14 44.81 12.48 -29.34
CA LEU A 14 43.93 12.80 -30.44
C LEU A 14 42.67 13.51 -29.89
N ALA A 15 42.57 14.82 -30.08
CA ALA A 15 41.44 15.61 -29.62
C ALA A 15 40.31 15.63 -30.67
N LEU A 16 39.15 15.09 -30.31
CA LEU A 16 37.89 15.18 -31.06
C LEU A 16 37.09 16.36 -30.52
N LYS A 17 36.72 17.32 -31.37
CA LYS A 17 35.97 18.52 -30.96
C LYS A 17 34.82 18.79 -31.90
N GLN A 18 33.60 18.84 -31.36
CA GLN A 18 32.40 19.22 -32.10
C GLN A 18 31.48 20.06 -31.20
N GLY A 19 31.17 21.29 -31.62
CA GLY A 19 30.42 22.23 -30.80
C GLY A 19 31.13 22.54 -29.47
N THR A 20 30.44 22.32 -28.35
CA THR A 20 30.96 22.50 -26.98
C THR A 20 31.60 21.24 -26.39
N SER A 21 31.55 20.10 -27.08
CA SER A 21 32.08 18.82 -26.60
C SER A 21 33.50 18.56 -27.11
N GLU A 22 34.42 18.19 -26.22
CA GLU A 22 35.81 17.89 -26.54
C GLU A 22 36.28 16.63 -25.80
N VAL A 23 36.76 15.62 -26.54
CA VAL A 23 37.27 14.37 -25.96
C VAL A 23 38.68 14.08 -26.48
N SER A 24 39.60 13.78 -25.57
CA SER A 24 40.99 13.42 -25.92
C SER A 24 41.23 11.92 -25.77
N ILE A 25 41.68 11.28 -26.85
CA ILE A 25 41.96 9.84 -26.92
C ILE A 25 43.47 9.63 -27.08
N LEU A 26 44.10 8.83 -26.22
CA LEU A 26 45.53 8.55 -26.33
C LEU A 26 45.78 7.48 -27.41
N VAL A 27 46.55 7.85 -28.44
CA VAL A 27 46.89 6.99 -29.58
C VAL A 27 48.40 6.77 -29.65
N ALA A 28 48.84 5.58 -30.03
CA ALA A 28 50.27 5.27 -30.14
C ALA A 28 50.94 6.04 -31.30
N SER A 29 52.20 6.44 -31.13
CA SER A 29 52.90 7.31 -32.09
C SER A 29 53.12 6.68 -33.46
N ASP A 30 53.17 5.34 -33.54
CA ASP A 30 53.33 4.55 -34.77
C ASP A 30 52.08 4.54 -35.66
N VAL A 31 50.90 4.83 -35.10
CA VAL A 31 49.62 4.92 -35.83
C VAL A 31 49.05 6.34 -35.86
N TRP A 32 49.82 7.33 -35.43
CA TRP A 32 49.40 8.74 -35.31
C TRP A 32 48.93 9.35 -36.63
N LEU A 33 49.67 9.14 -37.73
CA LEU A 33 49.33 9.73 -39.04
C LEU A 33 47.95 9.24 -39.53
N ALA A 34 47.64 7.96 -39.34
CA ALA A 34 46.35 7.39 -39.68
C ALA A 34 45.22 7.95 -38.78
N ALA A 35 45.51 8.18 -37.50
CA ALA A 35 44.55 8.76 -36.56
C ALA A 35 44.25 10.23 -36.84
N GLU A 36 45.27 11.02 -37.19
CA GLU A 36 45.14 12.42 -37.57
C GLU A 36 44.32 12.56 -38.86
N GLN A 37 44.58 11.72 -39.86
CA GLN A 37 43.80 11.66 -41.09
C GLN A 37 42.31 11.35 -40.82
N LEU A 38 42.02 10.29 -40.06
CA LEU A 38 40.62 9.92 -39.72
C LEU A 38 39.90 11.06 -39.01
N ARG A 39 40.57 11.74 -38.08
CA ARG A 39 39.99 12.87 -37.35
C ARG A 39 39.65 14.02 -38.31
N GLU A 40 40.58 14.43 -39.17
CA GLU A 40 40.32 15.54 -40.11
C GLU A 40 39.17 15.21 -41.06
N GLU A 41 39.14 14.00 -41.62
CA GLU A 41 38.03 13.56 -42.49
C GLU A 41 36.69 13.49 -41.75
N PHE A 42 36.68 13.08 -40.49
CA PHE A 42 35.49 13.10 -39.64
C PHE A 42 35.00 14.53 -39.36
N LEU A 43 35.89 15.47 -39.08
CA LEU A 43 35.54 16.87 -38.84
C LEU A 43 35.01 17.56 -40.10
N ILE A 44 35.52 17.20 -41.28
CA ILE A 44 35.03 17.68 -42.58
C ILE A 44 33.63 17.11 -42.89
N SER A 45 33.46 15.79 -42.77
CA SER A 45 32.15 15.15 -43.03
C SER A 45 31.07 15.58 -42.04
N SER A 46 31.44 15.86 -40.79
CA SER A 46 30.50 16.35 -39.76
C SER A 46 30.14 17.83 -39.93
N THR A 47 30.95 18.65 -40.60
CA THR A 47 30.64 20.06 -40.89
C THR A 47 29.70 20.23 -42.09
N GLU A 48 29.72 19.32 -43.07
CA GLU A 48 28.72 19.29 -44.16
C GLU A 48 27.33 18.83 -43.67
N SER A 49 27.28 18.03 -42.61
CA SER A 49 26.02 17.56 -41.98
C SER A 49 25.47 18.51 -40.89
N ALA A 50 26.17 19.59 -40.54
CA ALA A 50 25.86 20.44 -39.37
C ALA A 50 24.72 21.46 -39.54
N VAL A 51 23.96 21.42 -40.66
CA VAL A 51 22.90 22.43 -40.92
C VAL A 51 21.55 22.07 -40.23
N ALA A 52 21.47 21.03 -39.39
CA ALA A 52 20.16 20.53 -38.92
C ALA A 52 20.03 20.11 -37.44
N ALA A 53 20.78 20.67 -36.48
CA ALA A 53 20.52 20.41 -35.06
C ALA A 53 20.54 21.68 -34.21
N ALA A 54 19.37 22.10 -33.73
CA ALA A 54 19.23 23.13 -32.70
C ALA A 54 19.54 22.52 -31.31
N PRO A 55 20.09 23.30 -30.35
CA PRO A 55 20.36 22.80 -29.01
C PRO A 55 19.04 22.56 -28.26
N VAL A 56 18.92 21.41 -27.60
CA VAL A 56 17.88 21.15 -26.62
C VAL A 56 18.38 21.66 -25.27
N GLU A 57 17.76 22.71 -24.73
CA GLU A 57 18.01 23.16 -23.35
C GLU A 57 17.49 22.11 -22.35
N GLY A 58 18.37 21.61 -21.47
CA GLY A 58 17.96 20.81 -20.30
C GLY A 58 18.77 19.56 -19.94
N ALA A 59 19.84 19.19 -20.66
CA ALA A 59 20.65 18.03 -20.31
C ALA A 59 21.64 18.35 -19.17
N ALA A 60 21.41 17.77 -17.99
CA ALA A 60 22.24 17.96 -16.79
C ALA A 60 23.50 17.07 -16.73
N ASP A 61 23.87 16.40 -17.82
CA ASP A 61 25.01 15.46 -17.86
C ASP A 61 25.97 15.80 -19.00
N GLU A 62 27.13 16.36 -18.66
CA GLU A 62 28.19 16.73 -19.61
C GLU A 62 28.75 15.50 -20.37
N ALA A 63 28.53 14.28 -19.86
CA ALA A 63 29.07 13.05 -20.45
C ALA A 63 28.28 12.52 -21.67
N ALA A 64 26.99 12.87 -21.81
CA ALA A 64 26.14 12.34 -22.88
C ALA A 64 26.55 12.83 -24.29
N PRO A 65 26.80 14.14 -24.51
CA PRO A 65 27.31 14.64 -25.79
C PRO A 65 28.72 14.11 -26.13
N GLU A 66 29.58 13.91 -25.13
CA GLU A 66 30.91 13.33 -25.34
C GLU A 66 30.85 11.86 -25.80
N MET A 67 30.01 11.06 -25.15
CA MET A 67 29.83 9.64 -25.49
C MET A 67 29.28 9.50 -26.92
N GLU A 68 28.29 10.31 -27.28
CA GLU A 68 27.74 10.33 -28.64
C GLU A 68 28.80 10.75 -29.68
N LEU A 69 29.61 11.78 -29.39
CA LEU A 69 30.70 12.23 -30.27
C LEU A 69 31.71 11.10 -30.54
N VAL A 70 32.16 10.40 -29.50
CA VAL A 70 33.09 9.28 -29.67
C VAL A 70 32.42 8.13 -30.42
N ALA A 71 31.15 7.82 -30.16
CA ALA A 71 30.42 6.79 -30.88
C ALA A 71 30.26 7.13 -32.37
N ARG A 72 29.96 8.38 -32.72
CA ARG A 72 29.90 8.82 -34.13
C ARG A 72 31.26 8.72 -34.82
N PHE A 73 32.34 9.09 -34.14
CA PHE A 73 33.70 8.92 -34.66
C PHE A 73 34.05 7.43 -34.84
N LEU A 74 33.65 6.59 -33.88
CA LEU A 74 33.84 5.15 -33.91
C LEU A 74 33.10 4.51 -35.10
N LYS A 75 31.85 4.90 -35.35
CA LYS A 75 31.08 4.47 -36.55
C LYS A 75 31.75 4.93 -37.83
N PHE A 76 32.13 6.21 -37.92
CA PHE A 76 32.82 6.75 -39.10
C PHE A 76 34.12 6.01 -39.42
N ALA A 77 34.94 5.74 -38.40
CA ALA A 77 36.17 4.99 -38.56
C ALA A 77 35.92 3.54 -39.01
N THR A 78 34.84 2.91 -38.54
CA THR A 78 34.41 1.57 -38.99
C THR A 78 34.04 1.59 -40.46
N ASP A 79 33.21 2.54 -40.88
CA ASP A 79 32.72 2.65 -42.26
C ASP A 79 33.87 2.94 -43.24
N LYS A 80 34.86 3.72 -42.82
CA LYS A 80 36.09 3.96 -43.58
C LYS A 80 36.96 2.71 -43.73
N CYS A 81 37.04 1.90 -42.68
CA CYS A 81 37.74 0.61 -42.73
C CYS A 81 37.08 -0.39 -43.70
N GLU A 82 35.75 -0.33 -43.85
CA GLU A 82 35.00 -1.23 -44.74
C GLU A 82 35.09 -0.87 -46.25
N GLN A 83 35.46 0.38 -46.58
CA GLN A 83 35.35 0.90 -47.96
C GLN A 83 36.46 0.48 -48.95
N ASN A 84 37.67 0.08 -48.54
CA ASN A 84 38.78 -0.23 -49.48
C ASN A 84 39.97 -1.01 -48.87
N GLU A 85 40.74 -1.74 -49.71
CA GLU A 85 41.96 -2.47 -49.30
C GLU A 85 43.08 -1.59 -48.71
N GLN A 86 43.09 -0.28 -49.03
CA GLN A 86 44.04 0.70 -48.47
C GLN A 86 43.67 1.16 -47.04
N SER A 87 42.51 0.75 -46.51
CA SER A 87 42.02 1.17 -45.19
C SER A 87 42.57 0.35 -44.02
N VAL A 88 43.42 -0.66 -44.27
CA VAL A 88 44.06 -1.50 -43.23
C VAL A 88 44.85 -0.65 -42.22
N GLN A 89 45.43 0.47 -42.65
CA GLN A 89 46.17 1.40 -41.78
C GLN A 89 45.31 2.03 -40.66
N PHE A 90 43.99 2.04 -40.80
CA PHE A 90 43.05 2.64 -39.85
C PHE A 90 42.58 1.67 -38.76
N ILE A 91 42.72 0.36 -38.98
CA ILE A 91 42.26 -0.69 -38.05
C ILE A 91 42.90 -0.55 -36.64
N PRO A 92 44.21 -0.28 -36.49
CA PRO A 92 44.80 -0.05 -35.17
C PRO A 92 44.23 1.17 -34.43
N VAL A 93 43.86 2.22 -35.18
CA VAL A 93 43.22 3.42 -34.62
C VAL A 93 41.81 3.08 -34.15
N LEU A 94 41.03 2.38 -34.98
CA LEU A 94 39.68 1.92 -34.62
C LEU A 94 39.70 1.05 -33.35
N LYS A 95 40.64 0.10 -33.24
CA LYS A 95 40.83 -0.71 -32.02
C LYS A 95 41.11 0.17 -30.80
N THR A 96 41.99 1.18 -30.95
CA THR A 96 42.34 2.10 -29.87
C THR A 96 41.12 2.92 -29.40
N VAL A 97 40.33 3.44 -30.33
CA VAL A 97 39.10 4.21 -30.02
C VAL A 97 38.04 3.32 -29.37
N PHE A 98 37.88 2.08 -29.84
CA PHE A 98 36.95 1.11 -29.25
C PHE A 98 37.32 0.78 -27.80
N LEU A 99 38.59 0.45 -27.53
CA LEU A 99 39.06 0.16 -26.17
C LEU A 99 38.99 1.38 -25.25
N PHE A 100 39.23 2.57 -25.78
CA PHE A 100 38.98 3.83 -25.07
C PHE A 100 37.49 3.97 -24.70
N PHE A 101 36.58 3.71 -25.63
CA PHE A 101 35.14 3.79 -25.40
C PHE A 101 34.71 2.81 -24.29
N VAL A 102 35.13 1.55 -24.39
CA VAL A 102 34.86 0.51 -23.38
C VAL A 102 35.38 0.96 -22.00
N THR A 103 36.63 1.39 -21.92
CA THR A 103 37.27 1.74 -20.64
C THR A 103 36.65 3.00 -20.01
N LYS A 104 36.39 4.04 -20.81
CA LYS A 104 35.89 5.33 -20.31
C LYS A 104 34.40 5.26 -19.94
N TYR A 105 33.58 4.65 -20.78
CA TYR A 105 32.11 4.76 -20.70
C TYR A 105 31.43 3.51 -20.14
N LEU A 106 31.84 2.31 -20.55
CA LEU A 106 31.18 1.08 -20.09
C LEU A 106 31.48 0.73 -18.63
N LYS A 107 32.71 1.00 -18.18
CA LYS A 107 33.16 0.78 -16.78
C LYS A 107 32.81 -0.62 -16.23
N GLY A 108 32.91 -1.64 -17.07
CA GLY A 108 32.62 -3.04 -16.72
C GLY A 108 31.14 -3.43 -16.76
N ASN A 109 30.26 -2.60 -17.32
CA ASN A 109 28.85 -2.91 -17.54
C ASN A 109 28.48 -2.86 -19.04
N ASP A 110 27.29 -3.34 -19.39
CA ASP A 110 26.84 -3.43 -20.78
C ASP A 110 26.39 -2.08 -21.35
N ILE A 111 26.50 -1.94 -22.68
CA ILE A 111 26.12 -0.70 -23.39
C ILE A 111 24.66 -0.31 -23.16
N HIS A 112 23.74 -1.28 -23.01
CA HIS A 112 22.33 -1.03 -22.76
C HIS A 112 22.09 -0.37 -21.40
N VAL A 113 22.93 -0.71 -20.41
CA VAL A 113 22.79 -0.21 -19.04
C VAL A 113 23.32 1.22 -18.97
N VAL A 114 24.51 1.47 -19.51
CA VAL A 114 25.12 2.80 -19.44
C VAL A 114 24.39 3.83 -20.28
N THR A 115 23.70 3.42 -21.35
CA THR A 115 22.94 4.33 -22.20
C THR A 115 21.46 4.46 -21.78
N ARG A 116 20.98 3.72 -20.78
CA ARG A 116 19.54 3.64 -20.45
C ARG A 116 18.87 4.99 -20.15
N HIS A 117 19.63 5.97 -19.66
CA HIS A 117 19.15 7.30 -19.31
C HIS A 117 19.15 8.30 -20.47
N LEU A 118 19.72 7.93 -21.64
CA LEU A 118 19.80 8.77 -22.83
C LEU A 118 18.52 8.69 -23.66
N ALA A 119 18.26 9.71 -24.48
CA ALA A 119 17.14 9.74 -25.43
C ALA A 119 17.24 8.60 -26.46
N LYS A 120 16.09 8.09 -26.95
CA LYS A 120 16.00 6.95 -27.87
C LYS A 120 16.99 7.05 -29.03
N ASP A 121 16.97 8.16 -29.77
CA ASP A 121 17.79 8.33 -30.97
C ASP A 121 19.30 8.29 -30.65
N THR A 122 19.71 8.97 -29.58
CA THR A 122 21.10 8.91 -29.09
C THR A 122 21.50 7.49 -28.68
N ARG A 123 20.61 6.73 -27.99
CA ARG A 123 20.88 5.32 -27.64
C ARG A 123 21.11 4.47 -28.89
N VAL A 124 20.23 4.60 -29.89
CA VAL A 124 20.33 3.85 -31.15
C VAL A 124 21.66 4.13 -31.85
N ILE A 125 22.06 5.40 -31.94
CA ILE A 125 23.33 5.81 -32.56
C ILE A 125 24.52 5.18 -31.84
N ILE A 126 24.54 5.29 -30.51
CA ILE A 126 25.65 4.78 -29.70
C ILE A 126 25.74 3.26 -29.78
N MET A 127 24.61 2.55 -29.63
CA MET A 127 24.57 1.09 -29.69
C MET A 127 24.95 0.57 -31.08
N ASN A 128 24.41 1.18 -32.13
CA ASN A 128 24.74 0.81 -33.50
C ASN A 128 26.24 0.98 -33.78
N ALA A 129 26.82 2.12 -33.40
CA ALA A 129 28.26 2.35 -33.52
C ALA A 129 29.08 1.30 -32.76
N PHE A 130 28.71 1.06 -31.50
CA PHE A 130 29.41 0.11 -30.64
C PHE A 130 29.41 -1.31 -31.24
N PHE A 131 28.23 -1.83 -31.61
CA PHE A 131 28.11 -3.18 -32.13
C PHE A 131 28.68 -3.34 -33.54
N SER A 132 28.58 -2.30 -34.40
CA SER A 132 29.22 -2.29 -35.72
C SER A 132 30.73 -2.46 -35.60
N SER A 133 31.36 -1.65 -34.74
CA SER A 133 32.82 -1.70 -34.54
C SER A 133 33.27 -2.98 -33.85
N LEU A 134 32.51 -3.47 -32.87
CA LEU A 134 32.80 -4.73 -32.20
C LEU A 134 32.79 -5.89 -33.20
N ALA A 135 31.74 -5.99 -34.02
CA ALA A 135 31.62 -7.03 -35.03
C ALA A 135 32.75 -6.96 -36.06
N PHE A 136 33.02 -5.77 -36.60
CA PHE A 136 34.10 -5.55 -37.58
C PHE A 136 35.48 -5.93 -37.01
N LEU A 137 35.82 -5.45 -35.80
CA LEU A 137 37.12 -5.72 -35.17
C LEU A 137 37.31 -7.22 -34.85
N ARG A 138 36.23 -7.93 -34.49
CA ARG A 138 36.27 -9.40 -34.29
C ARG A 138 36.44 -10.13 -35.63
N ALA A 139 35.74 -9.71 -36.68
CA ALA A 139 35.85 -10.31 -38.01
C ALA A 139 37.25 -10.17 -38.62
N MET A 140 37.97 -9.10 -38.29
CA MET A 140 39.36 -8.88 -38.70
C MET A 140 40.40 -9.57 -37.80
N GLU A 141 39.98 -10.34 -36.79
CA GLU A 141 40.85 -11.06 -35.84
C GLU A 141 41.83 -10.14 -35.04
N VAL A 142 41.55 -8.83 -34.98
CA VAL A 142 42.40 -7.85 -34.28
C VAL A 142 41.96 -7.58 -32.83
N LEU A 143 40.73 -7.96 -32.48
CA LEU A 143 40.17 -7.84 -31.14
C LEU A 143 39.86 -9.24 -30.60
N SER A 144 40.65 -9.67 -29.61
CA SER A 144 40.49 -10.95 -28.94
C SER A 144 39.51 -10.86 -27.76
N ASN A 145 39.05 -12.00 -27.24
CA ASN A 145 38.25 -12.04 -26.00
C ASN A 145 39.02 -11.48 -24.79
N GLN A 146 40.36 -11.48 -24.81
CA GLN A 146 41.16 -10.82 -23.78
C GLN A 146 41.10 -9.30 -23.87
N ASP A 147 40.88 -8.74 -25.06
CA ASP A 147 40.74 -7.29 -25.27
C ASP A 147 39.34 -6.80 -24.85
N TYR A 148 38.28 -7.55 -25.17
CA TYR A 148 36.91 -7.27 -24.72
C TYR A 148 36.07 -8.56 -24.66
N THR A 149 35.53 -8.83 -23.47
CA THR A 149 34.49 -9.85 -23.25
C THR A 149 33.26 -9.12 -22.70
N PRO A 150 32.04 -9.37 -23.23
CA PRO A 150 30.83 -8.81 -22.66
C PRO A 150 30.71 -9.17 -21.17
N PRO A 151 30.31 -8.22 -20.32
CA PRO A 151 30.22 -8.47 -18.89
C PRO A 151 29.13 -9.50 -18.61
N THR A 152 29.34 -10.35 -17.60
CA THR A 152 28.38 -11.39 -17.24
C THR A 152 27.12 -10.76 -16.66
N SER A 153 25.96 -11.04 -17.28
CA SER A 153 24.65 -10.63 -16.76
C SER A 153 24.44 -11.15 -15.34
N ALA A 154 24.06 -10.25 -14.42
CA ALA A 154 23.73 -10.60 -13.04
C ALA A 154 22.55 -11.57 -12.97
N LEU A 155 21.57 -11.43 -13.87
CA LEU A 155 20.43 -12.35 -13.97
C LEU A 155 20.89 -13.77 -14.35
N LEU A 156 21.74 -13.89 -15.36
CA LEU A 156 22.22 -15.22 -15.78
C LEU A 156 23.16 -15.83 -14.75
N ALA A 157 24.03 -15.04 -14.12
CA ALA A 157 24.86 -15.49 -13.00
C ALA A 157 24.00 -16.01 -11.83
N ALA A 158 22.92 -15.30 -11.51
CA ALA A 158 21.94 -15.73 -10.51
C ALA A 158 21.17 -16.99 -10.94
N ALA A 159 20.90 -17.17 -12.23
CA ALA A 159 20.26 -18.39 -12.73
C ALA A 159 21.20 -19.60 -12.61
N HIS A 160 22.47 -19.47 -13.02
CA HIS A 160 23.47 -20.52 -12.89
C HIS A 160 23.72 -20.96 -11.44
N ASN A 161 23.63 -20.04 -10.47
CA ASN A 161 23.80 -20.36 -9.05
C ASN A 161 22.49 -20.80 -8.35
N GLY A 162 21.37 -20.81 -9.07
CA GLY A 162 20.06 -21.25 -8.57
C GLY A 162 19.25 -20.23 -7.77
N SER A 163 19.74 -19.00 -7.60
CA SER A 163 19.01 -17.91 -6.92
C SER A 163 17.95 -17.24 -7.82
N ALA A 164 18.14 -17.28 -9.14
CA ALA A 164 17.12 -16.92 -10.13
C ALA A 164 16.57 -18.15 -10.87
N LYS A 165 15.28 -18.14 -11.18
CA LYS A 165 14.56 -19.19 -11.89
C LYS A 165 13.78 -18.56 -13.02
N ILE A 166 14.32 -18.69 -14.24
CA ILE A 166 13.89 -17.97 -15.44
C ILE A 166 12.89 -18.81 -16.23
N PHE A 167 11.84 -18.16 -16.73
CA PHE A 167 10.87 -18.71 -17.66
C PHE A 167 10.72 -17.78 -18.87
N ALA A 168 10.70 -18.32 -20.08
CA ALA A 168 10.58 -17.52 -21.30
C ALA A 168 9.13 -17.52 -21.80
N ILE A 169 8.61 -16.34 -22.14
CA ILE A 169 7.31 -16.21 -22.78
C ILE A 169 7.42 -15.46 -24.10
N PHE A 170 6.55 -15.84 -25.04
CA PHE A 170 6.44 -15.21 -26.34
C PHE A 170 5.01 -14.72 -26.55
N GLY A 171 4.86 -13.48 -27.01
CA GLY A 171 3.55 -12.88 -27.29
C GLY A 171 2.89 -13.46 -28.54
N GLY A 172 1.86 -12.76 -29.02
CA GLY A 172 1.19 -13.05 -30.29
C GLY A 172 0.46 -11.80 -30.77
N GLN A 173 -0.45 -11.96 -31.73
CA GLN A 173 -1.37 -10.89 -32.10
C GLN A 173 -2.21 -10.43 -30.90
N GLY A 174 -2.48 -9.13 -30.84
CA GLY A 174 -3.16 -8.49 -29.72
C GLY A 174 -3.50 -7.05 -30.04
N ASN A 175 -3.39 -6.16 -29.06
CA ASN A 175 -3.72 -4.74 -29.23
C ASN A 175 -2.57 -3.90 -29.84
N ILE A 176 -1.73 -4.51 -30.70
CA ILE A 176 -0.48 -3.94 -31.20
C ILE A 176 -0.52 -3.93 -32.73
N GLU A 177 -0.56 -2.74 -33.31
CA GLU A 177 -0.53 -2.53 -34.76
C GLU A 177 0.89 -2.16 -35.26
N GLU A 178 1.78 -1.79 -34.35
CA GLU A 178 3.12 -1.22 -34.60
C GLU A 178 4.26 -2.27 -34.49
N TYR A 179 3.95 -3.56 -34.55
CA TYR A 179 4.96 -4.62 -34.39
C TYR A 179 6.09 -4.54 -35.44
N PHE A 180 5.81 -3.97 -36.63
CA PHE A 180 6.82 -3.75 -37.67
C PHE A 180 7.77 -2.58 -37.33
N ASP A 181 7.28 -1.58 -36.60
CA ASP A 181 8.13 -0.47 -36.15
C ASP A 181 9.12 -0.98 -35.10
N GLU A 182 8.69 -1.93 -34.26
CA GLU A 182 9.59 -2.67 -33.36
C GLU A 182 10.62 -3.51 -34.13
N LEU A 183 10.23 -4.19 -35.22
CA LEU A 183 11.17 -4.88 -36.11
C LEU A 183 12.22 -3.92 -36.69
N ALA A 184 11.78 -2.76 -37.18
CA ALA A 184 12.64 -1.73 -37.75
C ALA A 184 13.59 -1.11 -36.72
N ASP A 185 13.12 -0.89 -35.50
CA ASP A 185 13.94 -0.43 -34.38
C ASP A 185 15.05 -1.42 -34.04
N ILE A 186 14.73 -2.73 -33.96
CA ILE A 186 15.73 -3.78 -33.71
C ILE A 186 16.74 -3.82 -34.86
N TYR A 187 16.26 -3.84 -36.12
CA TYR A 187 17.14 -3.90 -37.28
C TYR A 187 18.07 -2.69 -37.36
N THR A 188 17.58 -1.48 -37.06
CA THR A 188 18.37 -0.25 -37.09
C THR A 188 19.40 -0.21 -35.94
N THR A 189 19.01 -0.66 -34.75
CA THR A 189 19.89 -0.63 -33.56
C THR A 189 21.02 -1.65 -33.68
N TYR A 190 20.73 -2.85 -34.20
CA TYR A 190 21.66 -3.99 -34.20
C TYR A 190 22.01 -4.46 -35.61
N THR A 191 21.97 -3.58 -36.62
CA THR A 191 22.06 -3.95 -38.06
C THR A 191 23.15 -4.97 -38.33
N THR A 192 24.39 -4.70 -37.93
CA THR A 192 25.56 -5.58 -38.16
C THR A 192 25.45 -6.94 -37.47
N LEU A 193 24.71 -7.06 -36.37
CA LEU A 193 24.52 -8.32 -35.65
C LEU A 193 23.41 -9.19 -36.25
N VAL A 194 22.37 -8.55 -36.83
CA VAL A 194 21.12 -9.22 -37.21
C VAL A 194 20.90 -9.30 -38.71
N GLN A 195 21.65 -8.55 -39.53
CA GLN A 195 21.41 -8.44 -40.97
C GLN A 195 21.31 -9.79 -41.66
N ASP A 196 22.30 -10.66 -41.52
CA ASP A 196 22.32 -11.98 -42.18
C ASP A 196 21.10 -12.83 -41.79
N TYR A 197 20.73 -12.78 -40.51
CA TYR A 197 19.55 -13.49 -40.01
C TYR A 197 18.26 -12.94 -40.62
N VAL A 198 18.09 -11.61 -40.63
CA VAL A 198 16.88 -10.98 -41.17
C VAL A 198 16.79 -11.19 -42.68
N GLU A 199 17.90 -11.12 -43.41
CA GLU A 199 17.91 -11.37 -44.86
C GLU A 199 17.51 -12.81 -45.20
N ASP A 200 18.00 -13.80 -44.46
CA ASP A 200 17.60 -15.21 -44.62
C ASP A 200 16.11 -15.41 -44.31
N MET A 201 15.65 -14.91 -43.15
CA MET A 201 14.24 -15.02 -42.75
C MET A 201 13.30 -14.28 -43.72
N ALA A 202 13.69 -13.10 -44.21
CA ALA A 202 12.94 -12.35 -45.20
C ALA A 202 12.88 -13.06 -46.55
N ALA A 203 13.96 -13.74 -46.96
CA ALA A 203 13.97 -14.56 -48.17
C ALA A 203 12.94 -15.70 -48.08
N VAL A 204 12.90 -16.42 -46.94
CA VAL A 204 11.91 -17.49 -46.70
C VAL A 204 10.48 -16.96 -46.85
N LEU A 205 10.15 -15.83 -46.22
CA LEU A 205 8.82 -15.24 -46.29
C LEU A 205 8.46 -14.76 -47.70
N ARG A 206 9.40 -14.12 -48.38
CA ARG A 206 9.21 -13.66 -49.77
C ARG A 206 8.96 -14.83 -50.72
N ASP A 207 9.68 -15.94 -50.54
CA ASP A 207 9.58 -17.10 -51.42
C ASP A 207 8.24 -17.83 -51.22
N HIS A 208 7.77 -17.97 -49.97
CA HIS A 208 6.41 -18.47 -49.70
C HIS A 208 5.32 -17.53 -50.25
N ALA A 209 5.45 -16.22 -50.09
CA ALA A 209 4.49 -15.23 -50.61
C ALA A 209 4.37 -15.22 -52.14
N ARG A 210 5.38 -15.72 -52.86
CA ARG A 210 5.37 -15.86 -54.33
C ARG A 210 4.77 -17.17 -54.82
N SER A 211 4.44 -18.10 -53.93
CA SER A 211 3.74 -19.34 -54.31
C SER A 211 2.37 -19.04 -54.92
N GLU A 212 1.92 -19.89 -55.85
CA GLU A 212 0.66 -19.72 -56.56
C GLU A 212 -0.53 -19.60 -55.58
N ASP A 213 -0.56 -20.49 -54.58
CA ASP A 213 -1.60 -20.57 -53.55
C ASP A 213 -1.63 -19.36 -52.59
N ALA A 214 -0.50 -18.68 -52.34
CA ALA A 214 -0.44 -17.58 -51.37
C ALA A 214 -0.45 -16.19 -52.01
N SER A 215 -0.03 -16.06 -53.28
CA SER A 215 0.16 -14.77 -53.96
C SER A 215 -1.06 -13.84 -53.90
N VAL A 216 -2.27 -14.40 -53.88
CA VAL A 216 -3.54 -13.67 -53.79
C VAL A 216 -3.73 -12.93 -52.46
N PHE A 217 -3.15 -13.42 -51.36
CA PHE A 217 -3.19 -12.79 -50.04
C PHE A 217 -2.08 -11.75 -49.84
N HIS A 218 -1.10 -11.71 -50.75
CA HIS A 218 0.06 -10.83 -50.69
C HIS A 218 0.09 -9.80 -51.82
N SER A 219 -1.03 -9.11 -52.06
CA SER A 219 -1.17 -8.15 -53.16
C SER A 219 -0.20 -6.97 -53.11
N LYS A 220 0.40 -6.68 -51.95
CA LYS A 220 1.42 -5.65 -51.75
C LYS A 220 2.84 -6.22 -51.61
N GLY A 221 3.00 -7.52 -51.88
CA GLY A 221 4.22 -8.28 -51.64
C GLY A 221 4.49 -8.55 -50.15
N LEU A 222 5.53 -9.32 -49.89
CA LEU A 222 6.09 -9.56 -48.55
C LEU A 222 7.62 -9.42 -48.63
N ASP A 223 8.08 -8.22 -48.95
CA ASP A 223 9.50 -7.89 -49.09
C ASP A 223 9.98 -7.09 -47.87
N VAL A 224 10.25 -7.81 -46.78
CA VAL A 224 10.63 -7.23 -45.48
C VAL A 224 11.88 -6.36 -45.60
N MET A 225 12.85 -6.77 -46.40
CA MET A 225 14.10 -6.01 -46.58
C MET A 225 13.86 -4.71 -47.35
N ALA A 226 12.98 -4.70 -48.36
CA ALA A 226 12.59 -3.46 -49.02
C ALA A 226 11.94 -2.49 -48.04
N TRP A 227 11.03 -2.98 -47.20
CA TRP A 227 10.32 -2.16 -46.20
C TRP A 227 11.24 -1.61 -45.11
N LEU A 228 12.24 -2.39 -44.67
CA LEU A 228 13.24 -1.94 -43.68
C LEU A 228 14.22 -0.91 -44.26
N ARG A 229 14.66 -1.11 -45.51
CA ARG A 229 15.64 -0.21 -46.17
C ARG A 229 15.00 1.08 -46.68
N ASN A 230 13.73 1.03 -47.07
CA ASN A 230 12.97 2.18 -47.54
C ASN A 230 11.63 2.29 -46.77
N PRO A 231 11.57 3.10 -45.71
CA PRO A 231 10.36 3.29 -44.90
C PRO A 231 9.13 3.71 -45.70
N ASP A 232 9.30 4.44 -46.82
CA ASP A 232 8.19 4.87 -47.69
C ASP A 232 7.54 3.70 -48.45
N SER A 233 8.22 2.55 -48.53
CA SER A 233 7.68 1.33 -49.15
C SER A 233 6.88 0.46 -48.18
N LYS A 234 6.81 0.83 -46.89
CA LYS A 234 6.04 0.13 -45.86
C LYS A 234 4.55 0.11 -46.23
N PRO A 235 3.89 -1.07 -46.28
CA PRO A 235 2.45 -1.15 -46.48
C PRO A 235 1.66 -0.45 -45.39
N ASP A 236 0.38 -0.14 -45.67
CA ASP A 236 -0.51 0.40 -44.64
C ASP A 236 -0.80 -0.61 -43.53
N VAL A 237 -1.26 -0.08 -42.40
CA VAL A 237 -1.55 -0.86 -41.19
C VAL A 237 -2.57 -1.97 -41.45
N ALA A 238 -3.60 -1.75 -42.28
CA ALA A 238 -4.63 -2.76 -42.54
C ALA A 238 -4.04 -4.00 -43.25
N TYR A 239 -3.06 -3.80 -44.14
CA TYR A 239 -2.33 -4.91 -44.74
C TYR A 239 -1.40 -5.61 -43.74
N LEU A 240 -0.65 -4.84 -42.94
CA LEU A 240 0.26 -5.40 -41.94
C LEU A 240 -0.46 -6.27 -40.91
N VAL A 241 -1.60 -5.81 -40.37
CA VAL A 241 -2.38 -6.58 -39.37
C VAL A 241 -3.13 -7.80 -39.94
N SER A 242 -3.12 -8.03 -41.26
CA SER A 242 -3.70 -9.22 -41.86
C SER A 242 -2.98 -10.50 -41.40
N ALA A 243 -3.69 -11.58 -41.10
CA ALA A 243 -3.11 -12.80 -40.56
C ALA A 243 -1.98 -13.39 -41.43
N PRO A 244 -2.07 -13.40 -42.78
CA PRO A 244 -0.99 -13.90 -43.64
C PRO A 244 0.32 -13.12 -43.52
N VAL A 245 0.27 -11.84 -43.12
CA VAL A 245 1.44 -10.96 -42.99
C VAL A 245 1.89 -10.86 -41.53
N SER A 246 0.97 -10.64 -40.60
CA SER A 246 1.31 -10.39 -39.19
C SER A 246 1.80 -11.64 -38.46
N LEU A 247 1.24 -12.83 -38.68
CA LEU A 247 1.71 -14.05 -37.99
C LEU A 247 3.21 -14.30 -38.18
N PRO A 248 3.72 -14.44 -39.42
CA PRO A 248 5.15 -14.67 -39.63
C PRO A 248 6.02 -13.50 -39.18
N LEU A 249 5.61 -12.25 -39.42
CA LEU A 249 6.44 -11.10 -39.03
C LEU A 249 6.51 -10.89 -37.51
N ILE A 250 5.44 -11.18 -36.77
CA ILE A 250 5.49 -11.21 -35.30
C ILE A 250 6.41 -12.33 -34.82
N GLY A 251 6.38 -13.50 -35.44
CA GLY A 251 7.34 -14.58 -35.17
C GLY A 251 8.79 -14.15 -35.40
N LEU A 252 9.05 -13.38 -36.48
CA LEU A 252 10.37 -12.83 -36.76
C LEU A 252 10.82 -11.85 -35.66
N VAL A 253 9.96 -10.94 -35.22
CA VAL A 253 10.26 -10.00 -34.12
C VAL A 253 10.64 -10.74 -32.84
N GLN A 254 9.85 -11.77 -32.50
CA GLN A 254 10.08 -12.60 -31.31
C GLN A 254 11.45 -13.27 -31.32
N LEU A 255 11.76 -13.95 -32.42
CA LEU A 255 13.02 -14.65 -32.58
C LEU A 255 14.20 -13.68 -32.69
N MET A 256 13.98 -12.48 -33.25
CA MET A 256 15.00 -11.43 -33.27
C MET A 256 15.35 -10.91 -31.88
N HIS A 257 14.39 -10.72 -30.98
CA HIS A 257 14.72 -10.31 -29.61
C HIS A 257 15.55 -11.37 -28.88
N TYR A 258 15.20 -12.65 -29.05
CA TYR A 258 15.99 -13.75 -28.51
C TYR A 258 17.40 -13.82 -29.15
N TYR A 259 17.48 -13.67 -30.47
CA TYR A 259 18.74 -13.67 -31.20
C TYR A 259 19.66 -12.51 -30.82
N VAL A 260 19.12 -11.31 -30.64
CA VAL A 260 19.85 -10.15 -30.11
C VAL A 260 20.40 -10.46 -28.72
N MET A 261 19.61 -11.08 -27.84
CA MET A 261 20.09 -11.49 -26.52
C MET A 261 21.28 -12.46 -26.61
N LEU A 262 21.22 -13.47 -27.50
CA LEU A 262 22.34 -14.38 -27.75
C LEU A 262 23.61 -13.64 -28.20
N LYS A 263 23.48 -12.72 -29.16
CA LYS A 263 24.62 -11.97 -29.72
C LYS A 263 25.22 -10.96 -28.75
N VAL A 264 24.39 -10.25 -27.99
CA VAL A 264 24.86 -9.26 -27.00
C VAL A 264 25.60 -9.94 -25.85
N LEU A 265 25.10 -11.09 -25.38
CA LEU A 265 25.72 -11.84 -24.27
C LEU A 265 26.85 -12.80 -24.71
N ASP A 266 27.12 -12.87 -26.02
CA ASP A 266 28.09 -13.79 -26.63
C ASP A 266 27.85 -15.25 -26.22
N GLN A 267 26.58 -15.67 -26.22
CA GLN A 267 26.12 -17.01 -25.83
C GLN A 267 25.61 -17.79 -27.04
N THR A 268 25.84 -19.10 -27.02
CA THR A 268 25.18 -20.04 -27.93
C THR A 268 23.71 -20.27 -27.50
N PRO A 269 22.83 -20.70 -28.43
CA PRO A 269 21.46 -21.09 -28.08
C PRO A 269 21.39 -22.09 -26.92
N ALA A 270 22.27 -23.11 -26.90
CA ALA A 270 22.34 -24.06 -25.80
C ALA A 270 22.60 -23.39 -24.44
N GLN A 271 23.63 -22.55 -24.35
CA GLN A 271 24.01 -21.91 -23.07
C GLN A 271 22.88 -21.05 -22.49
N LEU A 272 22.18 -20.29 -23.33
CA LEU A 272 21.07 -19.44 -22.86
C LEU A 272 19.81 -20.27 -22.56
N ARG A 273 19.53 -21.29 -23.35
CA ARG A 273 18.38 -22.18 -23.12
C ARG A 273 18.55 -22.99 -21.84
N ASP A 274 19.76 -23.46 -21.51
CA ASP A 274 20.02 -24.33 -20.36
C ASP A 274 19.80 -23.64 -19.00
N VAL A 275 19.71 -22.30 -18.96
CA VAL A 275 19.33 -21.51 -17.76
C VAL A 275 17.82 -21.18 -17.71
N ILE A 276 17.06 -21.53 -18.74
CA ILE A 276 15.60 -21.35 -18.80
C ILE A 276 14.93 -22.64 -18.34
N LEU A 277 14.08 -22.56 -17.31
CA LEU A 277 13.41 -23.73 -16.74
C LEU A 277 12.25 -24.24 -17.60
N GLY A 278 11.71 -23.38 -18.45
CA GLY A 278 10.56 -23.67 -19.28
C GLY A 278 10.18 -22.49 -20.15
N SER A 279 9.41 -22.75 -21.20
CA SER A 279 8.88 -21.71 -22.06
C SER A 279 7.46 -21.96 -22.52
N THR A 280 6.75 -20.92 -22.94
CA THR A 280 5.45 -21.01 -23.60
C THR A 280 5.21 -19.77 -24.44
N GLY A 281 4.18 -19.76 -25.29
CA GLY A 281 3.82 -18.57 -26.03
C GLY A 281 2.33 -18.42 -26.21
N HIS A 282 1.87 -17.17 -26.15
CA HIS A 282 0.45 -16.85 -26.25
C HIS A 282 0.02 -16.96 -27.71
N SER A 283 -0.94 -17.85 -28.00
CA SER A 283 -1.38 -18.13 -29.36
C SER A 283 -0.19 -18.54 -30.25
N GLN A 284 0.09 -17.79 -31.32
CA GLN A 284 1.19 -18.06 -32.25
C GLN A 284 2.59 -18.11 -31.62
N GLY A 285 2.81 -17.47 -30.47
CA GLY A 285 4.12 -17.44 -29.82
C GLY A 285 4.63 -18.82 -29.40
N ILE A 286 3.74 -19.81 -29.29
CA ILE A 286 4.11 -21.19 -28.92
C ILE A 286 5.11 -21.80 -29.91
N ILE A 287 5.06 -21.40 -31.18
CA ILE A 287 6.02 -21.86 -32.21
C ILE A 287 7.43 -21.32 -31.91
N SER A 288 7.56 -20.04 -31.51
CA SER A 288 8.84 -19.45 -31.11
C SER A 288 9.42 -20.13 -29.86
N SER A 289 8.58 -20.59 -28.93
CA SER A 289 9.01 -21.41 -27.77
C SER A 289 9.64 -22.74 -28.20
N VAL A 290 9.08 -23.39 -29.22
CA VAL A 290 9.65 -24.62 -29.78
C VAL A 290 11.01 -24.36 -30.40
N VAL A 291 11.18 -23.28 -31.17
CA VAL A 291 12.47 -22.91 -31.79
C VAL A 291 13.58 -22.80 -30.75
N ILE A 292 13.35 -22.08 -29.64
CA ILE A 292 14.39 -21.93 -28.62
C ILE A 292 14.65 -23.23 -27.85
N SER A 293 13.64 -24.09 -27.67
CA SER A 293 13.80 -25.38 -27.01
C SER A 293 14.59 -26.37 -27.86
N SER A 294 14.41 -26.32 -29.18
CA SER A 294 14.99 -27.27 -30.15
C SER A 294 16.31 -26.84 -30.79
N SER A 295 16.92 -25.75 -30.32
CA SER A 295 18.16 -25.20 -30.93
C SER A 295 19.30 -25.17 -29.93
N ALA A 296 20.39 -25.87 -30.22
CA ALA A 296 21.63 -25.83 -29.46
C ALA A 296 22.71 -24.95 -30.14
N THR A 297 22.73 -24.94 -31.47
CA THR A 297 23.68 -24.17 -32.29
C THR A 297 23.00 -23.05 -33.09
N PHE A 298 23.78 -22.08 -33.59
CA PHE A 298 23.24 -21.03 -34.46
C PHE A 298 22.68 -21.59 -35.78
N ASP A 299 23.27 -22.65 -36.33
CA ASP A 299 22.77 -23.30 -37.56
C ASP A 299 21.40 -23.95 -37.32
N GLU A 300 21.24 -24.66 -36.20
CA GLU A 300 19.95 -25.22 -35.77
C GLU A 300 18.93 -24.12 -35.50
N PHE A 301 19.34 -23.02 -34.86
CA PHE A 301 18.47 -21.87 -34.63
C PHE A 301 17.96 -21.28 -35.94
N PHE A 302 18.84 -21.04 -36.93
CA PHE A 302 18.43 -20.55 -38.25
C PHE A 302 17.51 -21.54 -38.95
N ALA A 303 17.82 -22.84 -38.93
CA ALA A 303 16.99 -23.88 -39.55
C ALA A 303 15.60 -23.95 -38.92
N ASN A 304 15.51 -23.94 -37.59
CA ASN A 304 14.25 -23.97 -36.86
C ASN A 304 13.47 -22.67 -37.03
N SER A 305 14.13 -21.52 -37.13
CA SER A 305 13.50 -20.24 -37.45
C SER A 305 12.87 -20.25 -38.85
N ARG A 306 13.55 -20.79 -39.88
CA ARG A 306 12.95 -20.93 -41.22
C ARG A 306 11.68 -21.77 -41.18
N LYS A 307 11.71 -22.91 -40.48
CA LYS A 307 10.53 -23.78 -40.29
C LYS A 307 9.41 -23.06 -39.55
N ALA A 308 9.72 -22.36 -38.47
CA ALA A 308 8.77 -21.59 -37.67
C ALA A 308 8.07 -20.51 -38.48
N LEU A 309 8.84 -19.71 -39.23
CA LEU A 309 8.30 -18.63 -40.04
C LEU A 309 7.47 -19.15 -41.22
N GLY A 310 7.92 -20.23 -41.88
CA GLY A 310 7.12 -20.92 -42.91
C GLY A 310 5.82 -21.49 -42.36
N LEU A 311 5.84 -22.10 -41.17
CA LEU A 311 4.65 -22.63 -40.53
C LEU A 311 3.67 -21.51 -40.15
N LEU A 312 4.14 -20.43 -39.52
CA LEU A 312 3.34 -19.26 -39.19
C LEU A 312 2.73 -18.59 -40.43
N PHE A 313 3.50 -18.51 -41.52
CA PHE A 313 3.04 -18.00 -42.80
C PHE A 313 1.83 -18.80 -43.33
N TRP A 314 1.94 -20.14 -43.37
CA TRP A 314 0.86 -20.99 -43.88
C TRP A 314 -0.34 -21.06 -42.95
N ILE A 315 -0.14 -21.05 -41.62
CA ILE A 315 -1.25 -20.92 -40.67
C ILE A 315 -2.03 -19.63 -40.92
N GLY A 316 -1.34 -18.48 -41.07
CA GLY A 316 -1.98 -17.19 -41.34
C GLY A 316 -2.73 -17.17 -42.68
N THR A 317 -2.09 -17.68 -43.72
CA THR A 317 -2.65 -17.77 -45.08
C THR A 317 -3.89 -18.65 -45.13
N ARG A 318 -3.79 -19.90 -44.65
CA ARG A 318 -4.92 -20.85 -44.65
C ARG A 318 -6.04 -20.42 -43.69
N SER A 319 -5.73 -19.76 -42.58
CA SER A 319 -6.76 -19.19 -41.70
C SER A 319 -7.56 -18.08 -42.38
N GLN A 320 -6.90 -17.21 -43.15
CA GLN A 320 -7.57 -16.15 -43.90
C GLN A 320 -8.34 -16.70 -45.10
N GLU A 321 -7.88 -17.80 -45.70
CA GLU A 321 -8.59 -18.55 -46.75
C GLU A 321 -9.89 -19.17 -46.22
N VAL A 322 -9.83 -19.84 -45.07
CA VAL A 322 -10.99 -20.47 -44.42
C VAL A 322 -11.99 -19.42 -43.91
N TYR A 323 -11.49 -18.29 -43.39
CA TYR A 323 -12.33 -17.19 -42.89
C TYR A 323 -11.93 -15.86 -43.55
N PRO A 324 -12.45 -15.54 -44.76
CA PRO A 324 -12.09 -14.33 -45.48
C PRO A 324 -12.71 -13.07 -44.85
N GLN A 325 -12.03 -11.94 -45.03
CA GLN A 325 -12.58 -10.64 -44.60
C GLN A 325 -13.81 -10.26 -45.44
N THR A 326 -14.92 -9.97 -44.76
CA THR A 326 -16.16 -9.49 -45.38
C THR A 326 -16.37 -8.00 -45.13
N THR A 327 -16.98 -7.29 -46.09
CA THR A 327 -17.35 -5.88 -45.91
C THR A 327 -18.36 -5.70 -44.76
N LEU A 328 -17.99 -4.89 -43.77
CA LEU A 328 -18.87 -4.55 -42.64
C LEU A 328 -19.96 -3.56 -43.06
N ASN A 329 -21.15 -3.70 -42.48
CA ASN A 329 -22.21 -2.70 -42.64
C ASN A 329 -21.75 -1.36 -42.02
N PRO A 330 -21.74 -0.24 -42.76
CA PRO A 330 -21.32 1.07 -42.25
C PRO A 330 -22.06 1.51 -40.98
N ALA A 331 -23.32 1.12 -40.82
CA ALA A 331 -24.08 1.43 -39.61
C ALA A 331 -23.53 0.70 -38.36
N ILE A 332 -23.10 -0.56 -38.51
CA ILE A 332 -22.49 -1.35 -37.42
C ILE A 332 -21.14 -0.77 -37.04
N LEU A 333 -20.32 -0.39 -38.03
CA LEU A 333 -19.03 0.25 -37.81
C LEU A 333 -19.19 1.57 -37.05
N GLN A 334 -20.10 2.43 -37.53
CA GLN A 334 -20.36 3.74 -36.89
C GLN A 334 -20.88 3.57 -35.46
N ASP A 335 -21.75 2.60 -35.21
CA ASP A 335 -22.25 2.28 -33.87
C ASP A 335 -21.11 1.85 -32.93
N SER A 336 -20.25 0.91 -33.36
CA SER A 336 -19.09 0.44 -32.58
C SER A 336 -18.12 1.58 -32.22
N LEU A 337 -17.79 2.43 -33.21
CA LEU A 337 -16.91 3.58 -33.01
C LEU A 337 -17.52 4.60 -32.04
N SER A 338 -18.81 4.89 -32.16
CA SER A 338 -19.51 5.83 -31.26
C SER A 338 -19.53 5.38 -29.79
N ASN A 339 -19.35 4.08 -29.54
CA ASN A 339 -19.30 3.49 -28.20
C ASN A 339 -17.88 3.19 -27.70
N ASN A 340 -16.84 3.64 -28.41
CA ASN A 340 -15.41 3.40 -28.10
C ASN A 340 -15.01 1.90 -28.10
N GLU A 341 -15.64 1.09 -28.93
CA GLU A 341 -15.37 -0.37 -29.03
C GLU A 341 -14.32 -0.71 -30.10
N GLY A 342 -14.01 0.25 -30.98
CA GLY A 342 -13.09 0.08 -32.11
C GLY A 342 -13.76 -0.51 -33.34
N ASN A 343 -12.95 -0.91 -34.33
CA ASN A 343 -13.43 -1.54 -35.56
C ASN A 343 -13.85 -2.98 -35.26
N PRO A 344 -15.06 -3.44 -35.63
CA PRO A 344 -15.47 -4.82 -35.44
C PRO A 344 -14.52 -5.81 -36.12
N THR A 345 -14.01 -6.76 -35.35
CA THR A 345 -13.17 -7.86 -35.82
C THR A 345 -13.66 -9.19 -35.23
N PRO A 346 -13.12 -10.34 -35.66
CA PRO A 346 -13.49 -11.63 -35.08
C PRO A 346 -13.01 -11.86 -33.64
N MET A 347 -12.27 -10.92 -33.03
CA MET A 347 -11.67 -11.06 -31.70
C MET A 347 -12.02 -9.87 -30.81
N LEU A 348 -12.67 -10.12 -29.67
CA LEU A 348 -13.08 -9.09 -28.69
C LEU A 348 -12.41 -9.34 -27.35
N VAL A 349 -11.73 -8.33 -26.80
CA VAL A 349 -11.28 -8.36 -25.41
C VAL A 349 -12.35 -7.77 -24.50
N VAL A 350 -12.60 -8.42 -23.37
CA VAL A 350 -13.49 -7.93 -22.30
C VAL A 350 -12.70 -7.95 -21.00
N ASN A 351 -12.39 -6.77 -20.45
CA ASN A 351 -11.65 -6.63 -19.19
C ASN A 351 -12.60 -6.43 -18.03
N SER A 352 -12.26 -6.94 -16.83
CA SER A 352 -13.02 -6.73 -15.59
C SER A 352 -14.42 -7.37 -15.57
N LEU A 353 -14.61 -8.49 -16.30
CA LEU A 353 -15.82 -9.31 -16.27
C LEU A 353 -15.45 -10.80 -16.23
N ARG A 354 -16.25 -11.62 -15.54
CA ARG A 354 -16.15 -13.09 -15.60
C ARG A 354 -16.76 -13.61 -16.91
N ALA A 355 -16.22 -14.70 -17.47
CA ALA A 355 -16.45 -15.14 -18.85
C ALA A 355 -17.94 -15.33 -19.23
N SER A 356 -18.31 -14.93 -20.46
CA SER A 356 -19.61 -15.16 -21.12
C SER A 356 -19.46 -15.24 -22.66
N GLU A 357 -20.48 -15.72 -23.38
CA GLU A 357 -20.38 -16.21 -24.78
C GLU A 357 -20.87 -15.25 -25.90
N SER A 358 -20.12 -15.21 -27.03
CA SER A 358 -20.38 -14.63 -28.39
C SER A 358 -20.39 -13.09 -28.58
N LEU A 359 -19.60 -12.54 -29.54
CA LEU A 359 -18.96 -11.20 -29.46
C LEU A 359 -19.76 -9.92 -29.78
N TYR A 360 -20.42 -9.77 -30.94
CA TYR A 360 -21.17 -8.52 -31.26
C TYR A 360 -22.55 -8.47 -30.58
N GLY A 361 -23.25 -9.62 -30.57
CA GLY A 361 -24.41 -9.84 -29.71
C GLY A 361 -24.05 -9.65 -28.23
N LEU A 362 -22.85 -10.07 -27.80
CA LEU A 362 -22.30 -9.72 -26.48
C LEU A 362 -22.27 -8.24 -26.32
N ASN A 363 -21.60 -7.48 -27.19
CA ASN A 363 -21.38 -6.06 -26.92
C ASN A 363 -22.70 -5.31 -26.75
N LEU A 364 -23.72 -5.61 -27.54
CA LEU A 364 -25.07 -5.05 -27.34
C LEU A 364 -25.70 -5.47 -26.01
N ALA A 365 -25.53 -6.71 -25.57
CA ALA A 365 -26.00 -7.19 -24.26
C ALA A 365 -25.19 -6.60 -23.09
N LEU A 366 -23.86 -6.54 -23.23
CA LEU A 366 -22.88 -5.98 -22.31
C LEU A 366 -23.14 -4.49 -22.10
N ARG A 367 -23.47 -3.72 -23.15
CA ARG A 367 -23.86 -2.30 -23.02
C ARG A 367 -25.02 -2.10 -22.03
N LYS A 368 -25.98 -3.03 -21.95
CA LYS A 368 -27.10 -2.94 -21.00
C LYS A 368 -26.66 -3.16 -19.55
N LEU A 369 -25.61 -3.96 -19.35
CA LEU A 369 -25.02 -4.29 -18.03
C LEU A 369 -24.01 -3.24 -17.57
N LYS A 370 -23.28 -2.62 -18.51
CA LYS A 370 -22.18 -1.67 -18.28
C LYS A 370 -22.66 -0.39 -17.59
N ALA A 371 -21.92 0.06 -16.59
CA ALA A 371 -22.07 1.38 -16.03
C ALA A 371 -21.63 2.46 -17.05
N PRO A 372 -22.41 3.53 -17.30
CA PRO A 372 -21.94 4.68 -18.06
C PRO A 372 -20.67 5.27 -17.45
N THR A 373 -19.76 5.76 -18.31
CA THR A 373 -18.54 6.43 -17.87
C THR A 373 -18.90 7.64 -16.98
N GLY A 374 -18.27 7.74 -15.81
CA GLY A 374 -18.54 8.80 -14.84
C GLY A 374 -19.80 8.61 -13.97
N LEU A 375 -20.49 7.46 -14.05
CA LEU A 375 -21.58 7.17 -13.13
C LEU A 375 -21.04 6.97 -11.69
N GLU A 376 -21.41 7.89 -10.81
CA GLU A 376 -21.15 7.82 -9.37
C GLU A 376 -22.03 6.76 -8.70
N GLN A 377 -21.41 5.74 -8.11
CA GLN A 377 -22.11 4.62 -7.45
C GLN A 377 -21.71 4.42 -5.99
N GLY A 378 -20.90 5.34 -5.41
CA GLY A 378 -20.40 5.21 -4.03
C GLY A 378 -21.48 5.21 -2.93
N ARG A 379 -22.70 5.68 -3.25
CA ARG A 379 -23.89 5.64 -2.36
C ARG A 379 -24.90 4.56 -2.73
N VAL A 380 -24.55 3.67 -3.66
CA VAL A 380 -25.36 2.50 -4.05
C VAL A 380 -24.74 1.27 -3.38
N PRO A 381 -25.53 0.43 -2.67
CA PRO A 381 -25.05 -0.84 -2.12
C PRO A 381 -24.32 -1.66 -3.19
N PHE A 382 -23.17 -2.23 -2.83
CA PHE A 382 -22.24 -2.84 -3.78
C PHE A 382 -22.91 -3.86 -4.72
N SER A 383 -23.73 -4.77 -4.19
CA SER A 383 -24.43 -5.79 -4.98
C SER A 383 -25.44 -5.24 -5.99
N GLN A 384 -25.85 -3.97 -5.86
CA GLN A 384 -26.83 -3.30 -6.72
C GLN A 384 -26.17 -2.36 -7.75
N ARG A 385 -24.84 -2.25 -7.74
CA ARG A 385 -24.09 -1.41 -8.67
C ARG A 385 -24.13 -2.02 -10.07
N LYS A 386 -24.16 -1.15 -11.08
CA LYS A 386 -23.80 -1.56 -12.45
C LYS A 386 -22.32 -1.89 -12.51
N VAL A 387 -22.00 -2.96 -13.22
CA VAL A 387 -20.62 -3.43 -13.35
C VAL A 387 -19.83 -2.45 -14.24
N LYS A 388 -18.64 -2.06 -13.78
CA LYS A 388 -17.68 -1.28 -14.57
C LYS A 388 -16.73 -2.25 -15.26
N PHE A 389 -16.77 -2.27 -16.58
CA PHE A 389 -15.89 -3.10 -17.41
C PHE A 389 -15.65 -2.43 -18.77
N SER A 390 -14.62 -2.86 -19.49
CA SER A 390 -14.35 -2.38 -20.85
C SER A 390 -14.37 -3.54 -21.84
N SER A 391 -14.85 -3.28 -23.05
CA SER A 391 -14.78 -4.21 -24.17
C SER A 391 -14.29 -3.48 -25.40
N ARG A 392 -13.39 -4.11 -26.16
CA ARG A 392 -12.77 -3.54 -27.36
C ARG A 392 -12.41 -4.65 -28.34
N PHE A 393 -12.61 -4.42 -29.63
CA PHE A 393 -12.15 -5.34 -30.66
C PHE A 393 -10.63 -5.28 -30.82
N LEU A 394 -10.00 -6.43 -30.99
CA LEU A 394 -8.57 -6.55 -31.26
C LEU A 394 -8.31 -6.46 -32.77
N PRO A 395 -7.21 -5.81 -33.22
CA PRO A 395 -6.84 -5.73 -34.63
C PRO A 395 -6.31 -7.07 -35.17
N ILE A 396 -7.18 -8.08 -35.17
CA ILE A 396 -6.91 -9.46 -35.60
C ILE A 396 -7.94 -9.82 -36.66
N THR A 397 -7.50 -10.44 -37.75
CA THR A 397 -8.30 -10.58 -38.97
C THR A 397 -8.88 -11.97 -39.18
N ALA A 398 -8.50 -12.95 -38.34
CA ALA A 398 -9.04 -14.30 -38.31
C ALA A 398 -9.48 -14.69 -36.87
N PRO A 399 -10.53 -15.53 -36.72
CA PRO A 399 -11.04 -15.98 -35.42
C PRO A 399 -10.21 -17.13 -34.84
N PHE A 400 -8.98 -16.85 -34.42
CA PHE A 400 -8.12 -17.85 -33.78
C PHE A 400 -8.75 -18.46 -32.52
N HIS A 401 -8.35 -19.68 -32.20
CA HIS A 401 -8.86 -20.44 -31.04
C HIS A 401 -10.37 -20.69 -31.10
N SER A 402 -10.89 -21.00 -32.30
CA SER A 402 -12.31 -21.22 -32.49
C SER A 402 -12.62 -22.32 -33.50
N SER A 403 -13.81 -22.89 -33.38
CA SER A 403 -14.33 -23.88 -34.34
C SER A 403 -14.42 -23.38 -35.77
N TYR A 404 -14.37 -22.06 -36.00
CA TYR A 404 -14.37 -21.51 -37.36
C TYR A 404 -13.10 -21.87 -38.14
N LEU A 405 -12.01 -22.23 -37.46
CA LEU A 405 -10.74 -22.59 -38.07
C LEU A 405 -10.42 -24.10 -38.00
N ASP A 406 -11.37 -24.97 -37.62
CA ASP A 406 -11.13 -26.42 -37.56
C ASP A 406 -10.67 -27.03 -38.89
N GLY A 407 -11.06 -26.44 -40.02
CA GLY A 407 -10.64 -26.87 -41.35
C GLY A 407 -9.20 -26.49 -41.72
N VAL A 408 -8.55 -25.58 -40.98
CA VAL A 408 -7.21 -25.07 -41.31
C VAL A 408 -6.14 -26.14 -41.15
N ALA A 409 -6.26 -27.00 -40.12
CA ALA A 409 -5.26 -28.02 -39.82
C ALA A 409 -4.98 -28.95 -41.02
N ALA A 410 -6.03 -29.41 -41.72
CA ALA A 410 -5.89 -30.30 -42.87
C ALA A 410 -5.27 -29.63 -44.11
N LEU A 411 -5.38 -28.30 -44.22
CA LEU A 411 -4.72 -27.53 -45.28
C LEU A 411 -3.24 -27.35 -44.97
N VAL A 412 -2.93 -26.90 -43.74
CA VAL A 412 -1.56 -26.67 -43.29
C VAL A 412 -0.75 -27.96 -43.24
N GLU A 413 -1.37 -29.13 -42.96
CA GLU A 413 -0.70 -30.44 -43.04
C GLU A 413 -0.07 -30.70 -44.43
N LYS A 414 -0.75 -30.30 -45.51
CA LYS A 414 -0.23 -30.42 -46.88
C LYS A 414 0.94 -29.45 -47.12
N ASP A 415 0.84 -28.24 -46.58
CA ASP A 415 1.89 -27.23 -46.69
C ASP A 415 3.13 -27.67 -45.90
N ILE A 416 2.95 -28.26 -44.70
CA ILE A 416 4.04 -28.81 -43.88
C ILE A 416 4.83 -29.87 -44.65
N ALA A 417 4.15 -30.79 -45.33
CA ALA A 417 4.80 -31.82 -46.14
C ALA A 417 5.50 -31.24 -47.38
N SER A 418 4.92 -30.21 -47.99
CA SER A 418 5.44 -29.60 -49.23
C SER A 418 6.68 -28.75 -49.01
N TYR A 419 6.84 -28.17 -47.81
CA TYR A 419 7.90 -27.21 -47.48
C TYR A 419 8.83 -27.66 -46.33
N ASP A 420 8.73 -28.93 -45.88
CA ASP A 420 9.51 -29.50 -44.78
C ASP A 420 9.48 -28.66 -43.48
N LEU A 421 8.27 -28.35 -43.01
CA LEU A 421 8.05 -27.48 -41.84
C LEU A 421 7.90 -28.28 -40.52
N SER A 422 8.34 -29.53 -40.52
CA SER A 422 8.19 -30.44 -39.37
C SER A 422 9.24 -30.15 -38.27
N PHE A 423 8.79 -30.20 -37.00
CA PHE A 423 9.64 -30.07 -35.82
C PHE A 423 9.89 -31.45 -35.21
N ASP A 424 11.13 -31.71 -34.80
CA ASP A 424 11.50 -32.94 -34.12
C ASP A 424 11.27 -32.80 -32.61
N PRO A 425 10.32 -33.56 -32.02
CA PRO A 425 10.04 -33.49 -30.59
C PRO A 425 11.23 -33.97 -29.73
N THR A 426 12.15 -34.77 -30.27
CA THR A 426 13.32 -35.26 -29.53
C THR A 426 14.43 -34.23 -29.41
N ALA A 427 14.42 -33.20 -30.25
CA ALA A 427 15.36 -32.08 -30.19
C ALA A 427 15.01 -31.06 -29.08
N MET A 428 13.79 -31.11 -28.53
CA MET A 428 13.32 -30.19 -27.48
C MET A 428 13.92 -30.57 -26.13
N THR A 429 14.77 -29.71 -25.56
CA THR A 429 15.45 -30.00 -24.27
C THR A 429 14.95 -29.16 -23.10
N VAL A 430 14.18 -28.09 -23.36
CA VAL A 430 13.49 -27.31 -22.34
C VAL A 430 11.97 -27.53 -22.46
N PRO A 431 11.25 -27.75 -21.34
CA PRO A 431 9.80 -27.94 -21.38
C PRO A 431 9.10 -26.77 -22.09
N VAL A 432 8.19 -27.11 -23.00
CA VAL A 432 7.33 -26.14 -23.68
C VAL A 432 5.90 -26.38 -23.25
N PHE A 433 5.29 -25.42 -22.55
CA PHE A 433 3.97 -25.62 -21.95
C PHE A 433 2.87 -25.26 -22.96
N SER A 434 1.94 -26.19 -23.19
CA SER A 434 0.79 -26.01 -24.06
C SER A 434 -0.10 -24.87 -23.56
N THR A 435 -0.68 -24.10 -24.49
CA THR A 435 -1.53 -22.95 -24.18
C THR A 435 -2.87 -23.32 -23.59
N ASP A 436 -3.43 -24.50 -23.90
CA ASP A 436 -4.74 -24.96 -23.45
C ASP A 436 -4.67 -25.70 -22.10
N SER A 437 -3.69 -26.59 -21.92
CA SER A 437 -3.66 -27.49 -20.77
C SER A 437 -2.59 -27.14 -19.73
N GLY A 438 -1.58 -26.34 -20.11
CA GLY A 438 -0.39 -26.10 -19.30
C GLY A 438 0.50 -27.33 -19.09
N LYS A 439 0.37 -28.38 -19.91
CA LYS A 439 1.26 -29.54 -19.90
C LYS A 439 2.44 -29.33 -20.83
N ASP A 440 3.57 -29.97 -20.54
CA ASP A 440 4.69 -30.00 -21.47
C ASP A 440 4.29 -30.75 -22.75
N ILE A 441 4.53 -30.12 -23.90
CA ILE A 441 4.27 -30.70 -25.23
C ILE A 441 5.47 -31.49 -25.77
N ALA A 442 6.61 -31.43 -25.09
CA ALA A 442 7.76 -32.27 -25.42
C ALA A 442 7.35 -33.76 -25.37
N GLY A 443 7.72 -34.52 -26.41
CA GLY A 443 7.38 -35.93 -26.53
C GLY A 443 6.07 -36.26 -27.28
N SER A 444 5.33 -35.25 -27.76
CA SER A 444 4.24 -35.52 -28.72
C SER A 444 4.79 -36.02 -30.05
N ALA A 445 4.27 -37.15 -30.54
CA ALA A 445 4.61 -37.70 -31.86
C ALA A 445 4.10 -36.85 -33.03
N THR A 446 3.18 -35.91 -32.76
CA THR A 446 2.55 -35.03 -33.76
C THR A 446 2.74 -33.56 -33.42
N ILE A 447 3.88 -33.20 -32.80
CA ILE A 447 4.16 -31.86 -32.27
C ILE A 447 3.80 -30.72 -33.23
N THR A 448 4.17 -30.81 -34.50
CA THR A 448 3.88 -29.75 -35.48
C THR A 448 2.37 -29.54 -35.67
N MET A 449 1.57 -30.61 -35.73
CA MET A 449 0.11 -30.50 -35.84
C MET A 449 -0.53 -30.05 -34.53
N ASP A 450 0.04 -30.44 -33.38
CA ASP A 450 -0.42 -29.95 -32.09
C ASP A 450 -0.22 -28.43 -31.98
N LEU A 451 0.87 -27.88 -32.51
CA LEU A 451 1.10 -26.43 -32.58
C LEU A 451 0.07 -25.72 -33.46
N VAL A 452 -0.28 -26.31 -34.63
CA VAL A 452 -1.34 -25.77 -35.51
C VAL A 452 -2.67 -25.74 -34.76
N ASN A 453 -3.02 -26.83 -34.06
CA ASN A 453 -4.26 -26.93 -33.30
C ASN A 453 -4.29 -25.97 -32.09
N GLN A 454 -3.15 -25.75 -31.43
CA GLN A 454 -3.01 -24.77 -30.33
C GLN A 454 -3.27 -23.32 -30.78
N ILE A 455 -3.09 -23.01 -32.07
CA ILE A 455 -3.31 -21.67 -32.63
C ILE A 455 -4.71 -21.56 -33.23
N CYS A 456 -5.15 -22.56 -34.00
CA CYS A 456 -6.38 -22.48 -34.79
C CYS A 456 -7.64 -22.83 -33.96
N SER A 457 -7.60 -23.92 -33.21
CA SER A 457 -8.82 -24.53 -32.64
C SER A 457 -8.87 -24.49 -31.12
N LEU A 458 -7.77 -24.80 -30.43
CA LEU A 458 -7.75 -24.96 -28.97
C LEU A 458 -7.74 -23.60 -28.26
N PRO A 459 -8.42 -23.47 -27.10
CA PRO A 459 -8.44 -22.23 -26.32
C PRO A 459 -7.10 -21.97 -25.62
N VAL A 460 -6.79 -20.69 -25.38
CA VAL A 460 -5.61 -20.29 -24.57
C VAL A 460 -6.03 -20.10 -23.11
N HIS A 461 -5.60 -21.00 -22.24
CA HIS A 461 -5.69 -20.88 -20.78
C HIS A 461 -4.36 -20.39 -20.22
N TRP A 462 -4.06 -19.10 -20.45
CA TRP A 462 -2.76 -18.49 -20.16
C TRP A 462 -2.26 -18.67 -18.72
N GLU A 463 -3.15 -18.63 -17.73
CA GLU A 463 -2.81 -18.84 -16.32
C GLU A 463 -2.29 -20.26 -16.06
N LYS A 464 -2.81 -21.26 -16.77
CA LYS A 464 -2.33 -22.66 -16.70
C LYS A 464 -0.99 -22.81 -17.42
N ALA A 465 -0.87 -22.24 -18.61
CA ALA A 465 0.37 -22.28 -19.40
C ALA A 465 1.56 -21.63 -18.68
N THR A 466 1.30 -20.67 -17.80
CA THR A 466 2.31 -19.97 -16.99
C THR A 466 2.29 -20.39 -15.51
N ALA A 467 1.66 -21.51 -15.15
CA ALA A 467 1.45 -21.94 -13.75
C ALA A 467 2.69 -22.49 -13.03
N MET A 468 3.85 -22.58 -13.69
CA MET A 468 5.07 -23.15 -13.09
C MET A 468 5.38 -22.50 -11.73
N ALA A 469 5.53 -23.33 -10.70
CA ALA A 469 5.79 -22.90 -9.34
C ALA A 469 7.26 -22.53 -9.14
N GLY A 470 7.51 -21.58 -8.22
CA GLY A 470 8.86 -21.22 -7.78
C GLY A 470 9.65 -20.35 -8.76
N LEU A 471 9.04 -19.88 -9.85
CA LEU A 471 9.65 -18.90 -10.75
C LEU A 471 10.01 -17.61 -9.99
N THR A 472 11.13 -17.01 -10.37
CA THR A 472 11.50 -15.67 -9.89
C THR A 472 11.51 -14.64 -11.02
N HIS A 473 11.76 -15.07 -12.27
CA HIS A 473 11.81 -14.18 -13.42
C HIS A 473 11.06 -14.77 -14.62
N VAL A 474 10.35 -13.91 -15.33
CA VAL A 474 9.76 -14.20 -16.64
C VAL A 474 10.30 -13.21 -17.65
N ILE A 475 10.82 -13.68 -18.77
CA ILE A 475 11.32 -12.84 -19.87
C ILE A 475 10.31 -12.89 -21.01
N ASP A 476 9.76 -11.73 -21.38
CA ASP A 476 8.86 -11.58 -22.52
C ASP A 476 9.63 -11.15 -23.77
N PHE A 477 9.65 -12.02 -24.76
CA PHE A 477 10.20 -11.77 -26.09
C PHE A 477 9.11 -11.38 -27.11
N GLY A 478 7.85 -11.28 -26.69
CA GLY A 478 6.74 -10.83 -27.53
C GLY A 478 6.81 -9.36 -27.92
N PRO A 479 6.17 -8.97 -29.05
CA PRO A 479 6.08 -7.57 -29.44
C PRO A 479 5.15 -6.76 -28.52
N GLY A 480 5.26 -5.43 -28.61
CA GLY A 480 4.32 -4.47 -28.03
C GLY A 480 4.67 -3.94 -26.64
N GLY A 481 5.85 -4.28 -26.12
CA GLY A 481 6.37 -3.75 -24.85
C GLY A 481 5.34 -3.81 -23.72
N SER A 482 4.99 -2.65 -23.15
CA SER A 482 4.04 -2.58 -22.02
C SER A 482 2.60 -2.99 -22.37
N SER A 483 2.24 -3.10 -23.65
CA SER A 483 0.94 -3.61 -24.13
C SER A 483 0.97 -5.11 -24.44
N GLY A 484 2.14 -5.75 -24.39
CA GLY A 484 2.34 -7.15 -24.67
C GLY A 484 1.92 -8.11 -23.55
N VAL A 485 2.17 -9.41 -23.77
CA VAL A 485 1.78 -10.47 -22.84
C VAL A 485 2.60 -10.45 -21.54
N GLY A 486 3.79 -9.86 -21.53
CA GLY A 486 4.59 -9.65 -20.33
C GLY A 486 3.84 -8.84 -19.28
N SER A 487 3.25 -7.71 -19.65
CA SER A 487 2.43 -6.90 -18.73
C SER A 487 1.18 -7.63 -18.24
N LEU A 488 0.56 -8.46 -19.08
CA LEU A 488 -0.57 -9.31 -18.67
C LEU A 488 -0.11 -10.34 -17.63
N THR A 489 0.99 -11.03 -17.90
CA THR A 489 1.58 -12.04 -17.00
C THR A 489 2.01 -11.41 -15.68
N ALA A 490 2.58 -10.21 -15.71
CA ALA A 490 2.95 -9.45 -14.51
C ALA A 490 1.73 -9.18 -13.61
N ARG A 491 0.57 -8.85 -14.18
CA ARG A 491 -0.68 -8.68 -13.40
C ARG A 491 -1.19 -10.00 -12.83
N ASN A 492 -1.16 -11.07 -13.60
CA ASN A 492 -1.61 -12.40 -13.16
C ASN A 492 -0.71 -13.01 -12.07
N LYS A 493 0.57 -12.62 -12.04
CA LYS A 493 1.59 -13.10 -11.09
C LYS A 493 1.97 -12.09 -10.02
N ASP A 494 1.29 -10.94 -9.95
CA ASP A 494 1.60 -9.94 -8.94
C ASP A 494 1.44 -10.54 -7.54
N GLY A 495 2.41 -10.32 -6.66
CA GLY A 495 2.42 -10.92 -5.33
C GLY A 495 2.88 -12.37 -5.23
N THR A 496 3.22 -13.06 -6.32
CA THR A 496 3.77 -14.43 -6.28
C THR A 496 5.30 -14.48 -6.26
N GLY A 497 5.97 -13.32 -6.30
CA GLY A 497 7.44 -13.22 -6.34
C GLY A 497 8.07 -13.30 -7.73
N VAL A 498 7.28 -13.13 -8.80
CA VAL A 498 7.76 -13.22 -10.19
C VAL A 498 7.98 -11.82 -10.76
N GLN A 499 9.24 -11.50 -11.07
CA GLN A 499 9.61 -10.28 -11.80
C GLN A 499 9.48 -10.52 -13.30
N VAL A 500 8.78 -9.64 -14.01
CA VAL A 500 8.69 -9.70 -15.48
C VAL A 500 9.67 -8.72 -16.11
N ILE A 501 10.43 -9.19 -17.11
CA ILE A 501 11.36 -8.42 -17.91
C ILE A 501 10.86 -8.39 -19.35
N LEU A 502 10.67 -7.18 -19.90
CA LEU A 502 10.30 -7.00 -21.30
C LEU A 502 11.57 -6.91 -22.15
N ALA A 503 11.89 -7.97 -22.90
CA ALA A 503 13.09 -8.01 -23.74
C ALA A 503 12.99 -7.07 -24.95
N GLY A 504 11.78 -6.74 -25.39
CA GLY A 504 11.55 -5.88 -26.55
C GLY A 504 11.55 -4.38 -26.27
N ALA A 505 11.39 -3.97 -25.00
CA ALA A 505 11.31 -2.56 -24.62
C ALA A 505 12.58 -2.12 -23.89
N THR A 506 13.23 -1.04 -24.33
CA THR A 506 14.42 -0.47 -23.67
C THR A 506 14.08 0.39 -22.44
N GLU A 507 12.85 0.89 -22.36
CA GLU A 507 12.30 1.65 -21.23
C GLU A 507 10.78 1.55 -21.18
N GLY A 508 10.18 2.04 -20.10
CA GLY A 508 8.73 2.18 -20.00
C GLY A 508 8.29 2.86 -18.70
N VAL A 509 7.00 3.18 -18.64
CA VAL A 509 6.40 3.95 -17.53
C VAL A 509 6.08 3.09 -16.31
N ASN A 510 5.93 1.78 -16.49
CA ASN A 510 5.58 0.87 -15.40
C ASN A 510 6.84 0.49 -14.62
N ARG A 511 6.97 0.97 -13.38
CA ARG A 511 8.12 0.72 -12.52
C ARG A 511 8.16 -0.71 -11.94
N GLU A 512 7.06 -1.44 -12.03
CA GLU A 512 6.98 -2.85 -11.60
C GLU A 512 7.55 -3.81 -12.63
N LEU A 513 7.72 -3.35 -13.87
CA LEU A 513 8.37 -4.12 -14.93
C LEU A 513 9.86 -3.79 -14.98
N SER A 514 10.62 -4.77 -15.41
CA SER A 514 11.99 -4.59 -15.87
C SER A 514 12.03 -4.57 -17.39
N TYR A 515 13.08 -4.00 -17.95
CA TYR A 515 13.22 -3.70 -19.37
C TYR A 515 14.51 -4.32 -19.91
N LYS A 516 14.71 -4.24 -21.23
CA LYS A 516 15.83 -4.85 -21.95
C LYS A 516 17.21 -4.61 -21.29
N PRO A 517 17.58 -3.42 -20.79
CA PRO A 517 18.86 -3.23 -20.10
C PRO A 517 19.07 -4.13 -18.88
N ASP A 518 18.01 -4.50 -18.17
CA ASP A 518 18.10 -5.32 -16.96
C ASP A 518 18.47 -6.78 -17.28
N LEU A 519 18.35 -7.22 -18.55
CA LEU A 519 18.87 -8.52 -19.02
C LEU A 519 20.40 -8.54 -19.07
N PHE A 520 21.02 -7.38 -19.25
CA PHE A 520 22.45 -7.22 -19.53
C PHE A 520 23.21 -6.56 -18.38
N ASP A 521 22.52 -6.14 -17.31
CA ASP A 521 23.17 -5.51 -16.16
C ASP A 521 24.09 -6.47 -15.43
N ALA A 522 25.37 -6.10 -15.36
CA ALA A 522 26.40 -6.87 -14.71
C ALA A 522 26.46 -6.65 -13.19
N ASN A 523 25.73 -5.65 -12.66
CA ASN A 523 25.73 -5.33 -11.25
C ASN A 523 24.73 -6.22 -10.48
N PRO A 524 25.17 -7.11 -9.57
CA PRO A 524 24.27 -7.95 -8.79
C PRO A 524 23.29 -7.16 -7.92
N ALA A 525 23.67 -5.97 -7.47
CA ALA A 525 22.79 -5.11 -6.67
C ALA A 525 21.66 -4.45 -7.48
N ALA A 526 21.75 -4.46 -8.81
CA ALA A 526 20.70 -3.94 -9.69
C ALA A 526 19.63 -5.01 -10.03
N LEU A 527 19.90 -6.29 -9.77
CA LEU A 527 18.95 -7.38 -10.01
C LEU A 527 17.74 -7.28 -9.06
N ARG A 528 16.55 -7.13 -9.64
CA ARG A 528 15.31 -6.92 -8.89
C ARG A 528 14.52 -8.22 -8.77
N TYR A 529 13.98 -8.46 -7.58
CA TYR A 529 13.04 -9.54 -7.31
C TYR A 529 11.69 -8.94 -6.92
N ALA A 530 10.61 -9.45 -7.49
CA ALA A 530 9.26 -9.06 -7.09
C ALA A 530 8.92 -9.64 -5.70
N PRO A 531 8.10 -8.95 -4.89
CA PRO A 531 7.70 -9.46 -3.58
C PRO A 531 6.77 -10.68 -3.72
N ASN A 532 7.01 -11.70 -2.90
CA ASN A 532 6.04 -12.78 -2.69
C ASN A 532 5.29 -12.49 -1.38
N TRP A 533 4.02 -12.11 -1.49
CA TRP A 533 3.24 -11.65 -0.34
C TRP A 533 3.03 -12.74 0.70
N ALA A 534 2.86 -13.99 0.26
CA ALA A 534 2.67 -15.13 1.16
C ALA A 534 3.88 -15.32 2.08
N SER A 535 5.09 -15.11 1.57
CA SER A 535 6.33 -15.20 2.36
C SER A 535 6.69 -13.91 3.10
N GLU A 536 6.52 -12.75 2.47
CA GLU A 536 6.94 -11.46 3.04
C GLU A 536 6.06 -11.04 4.21
N PHE A 537 4.75 -11.30 4.11
CA PHE A 537 3.75 -10.95 5.11
C PHE A 537 3.27 -12.15 5.91
N GLN A 538 3.96 -13.29 5.82
CA GLN A 538 3.61 -14.50 6.56
C GLN A 538 3.55 -14.18 8.06
N PRO A 539 2.45 -14.50 8.77
CA PRO A 539 2.43 -14.44 10.23
C PRO A 539 3.42 -15.45 10.79
N LYS A 540 4.31 -15.01 11.67
CA LYS A 540 5.31 -15.86 12.34
C LYS A 540 5.02 -15.93 13.84
N LEU A 541 5.72 -16.81 14.54
CA LEU A 541 5.75 -16.85 15.99
C LEU A 541 7.15 -16.51 16.49
N VAL A 542 7.20 -15.84 17.63
CA VAL A 542 8.44 -15.51 18.33
C VAL A 542 8.22 -15.66 19.83
N ARG A 543 9.24 -16.14 20.53
CA ARG A 543 9.22 -16.34 21.98
C ARG A 543 10.08 -15.27 22.67
N SER A 544 9.57 -14.61 23.69
CA SER A 544 10.37 -13.70 24.52
C SER A 544 11.22 -14.47 25.53
N VAL A 545 12.17 -13.80 26.20
CA VAL A 545 12.93 -14.39 27.33
C VAL A 545 12.06 -14.69 28.56
N THR A 546 10.87 -14.08 28.66
CA THR A 546 9.89 -14.43 29.69
C THR A 546 9.12 -15.71 29.36
N GLY A 547 9.31 -16.28 28.17
CA GLY A 547 8.65 -17.50 27.69
C GLY A 547 7.33 -17.27 26.97
N GLU A 548 6.87 -16.02 26.85
CA GLU A 548 5.63 -15.65 26.16
C GLU A 548 5.79 -15.81 24.63
N ILE A 549 4.78 -16.38 23.97
CA ILE A 549 4.74 -16.53 22.52
C ILE A 549 3.92 -15.38 21.94
N HIS A 550 4.51 -14.64 21.00
CA HIS A 550 3.85 -13.57 20.26
C HIS A 550 3.65 -13.97 18.80
N ILE A 551 2.56 -13.48 18.20
CA ILE A 551 2.37 -13.52 16.74
C ILE A 551 3.13 -12.33 16.15
N ASP A 552 4.09 -12.59 15.28
CA ASP A 552 4.98 -11.63 14.66
C ASP A 552 4.45 -11.19 13.28
N THR A 553 4.00 -9.95 13.23
CA THR A 553 3.44 -9.23 12.08
C THR A 553 3.94 -7.78 12.12
N ARG A 554 3.72 -7.01 11.05
CA ARG A 554 4.06 -5.57 11.07
C ARG A 554 3.29 -4.81 12.16
N MET A 555 2.02 -5.15 12.42
CA MET A 555 1.22 -4.50 13.47
C MET A 555 1.76 -4.83 14.86
N SER A 556 1.98 -6.11 15.16
CA SER A 556 2.43 -6.53 16.47
C SER A 556 3.85 -6.07 16.78
N ARG A 557 4.74 -5.97 15.79
CA ARG A 557 6.07 -5.34 15.95
C ARG A 557 5.98 -3.85 16.23
N LEU A 558 5.12 -3.13 15.50
CA LEU A 558 4.89 -1.70 15.71
C LEU A 558 4.36 -1.42 17.12
N LEU A 559 3.30 -2.14 17.53
CA LEU A 559 2.61 -1.90 18.79
C LEU A 559 3.26 -2.61 20.00
N ALA A 560 4.10 -3.63 19.75
CA ALA A 560 4.59 -4.58 20.76
C ALA A 560 3.45 -5.23 21.57
N LYS A 561 2.36 -5.56 20.87
CA LYS A 561 1.11 -6.13 21.41
C LYS A 561 0.59 -7.19 20.45
N PRO A 562 -0.31 -8.09 20.87
CA PRO A 562 -1.01 -8.98 19.95
C PRO A 562 -1.59 -8.22 18.74
N PRO A 563 -1.61 -8.80 17.53
CA PRO A 563 -2.15 -8.16 16.32
C PRO A 563 -3.70 -8.16 16.32
N LEU A 564 -4.32 -7.98 17.48
CA LEU A 564 -5.75 -7.86 17.71
C LEU A 564 -6.00 -6.52 18.42
N MET A 565 -6.95 -5.73 17.92
CA MET A 565 -7.27 -4.43 18.53
C MET A 565 -8.77 -4.19 18.68
N VAL A 566 -9.11 -3.36 19.67
CA VAL A 566 -10.47 -2.84 19.86
C VAL A 566 -10.58 -1.44 19.25
N ALA A 567 -11.54 -1.26 18.36
CA ALA A 567 -11.74 0.01 17.66
C ALA A 567 -12.32 1.12 18.55
N GLY A 568 -12.12 2.37 18.14
CA GLY A 568 -12.80 3.54 18.69
C GLY A 568 -14.30 3.49 18.36
N MET A 569 -15.14 3.33 19.38
CA MET A 569 -16.59 3.20 19.26
C MET A 569 -17.29 4.18 20.19
N THR A 570 -18.13 5.06 19.63
CA THR A 570 -19.10 5.81 20.44
C THR A 570 -20.37 4.97 20.54
N PRO A 571 -20.90 4.67 21.74
CA PRO A 571 -20.46 5.18 23.06
C PRO A 571 -19.40 4.32 23.78
N SER A 572 -19.23 3.05 23.39
CA SER A 572 -18.54 2.03 24.21
C SER A 572 -17.11 2.35 24.65
N THR A 573 -16.26 2.91 23.78
CA THR A 573 -14.86 3.24 24.11
C THR A 573 -14.66 4.70 24.48
N VAL A 574 -15.71 5.41 24.90
CA VAL A 574 -15.61 6.73 25.56
C VAL A 574 -15.25 6.56 27.04
N ASN A 575 -15.59 5.42 27.63
CA ASN A 575 -15.40 5.11 29.04
C ASN A 575 -13.95 4.75 29.38
N GLU A 576 -13.40 5.40 30.42
CA GLU A 576 -12.03 5.21 30.91
C GLU A 576 -11.80 3.83 31.50
N GLY A 577 -12.81 3.24 32.16
CA GLY A 577 -12.74 1.92 32.78
C GLY A 577 -12.60 0.84 31.72
N PHE A 578 -13.47 0.85 30.71
CA PHE A 578 -13.40 -0.12 29.60
C PHE A 578 -12.10 0.00 28.81
N VAL A 579 -11.70 1.24 28.44
CA VAL A 579 -10.43 1.47 27.74
C VAL A 579 -9.24 0.96 28.55
N SER A 580 -9.19 1.26 29.85
CA SER A 580 -8.11 0.80 30.72
C SER A 580 -8.12 -0.72 30.91
N ALA A 581 -9.30 -1.35 30.97
CA ALA A 581 -9.43 -2.80 31.07
C ALA A 581 -8.83 -3.52 29.85
N VAL A 582 -9.11 -3.05 28.63
CA VAL A 582 -8.51 -3.61 27.40
C VAL A 582 -7.01 -3.37 27.35
N MET A 583 -6.54 -2.18 27.74
CA MET A 583 -5.10 -1.90 27.81
C MET A 583 -4.39 -2.80 28.82
N ASN A 584 -4.97 -2.99 30.00
CA ASN A 584 -4.41 -3.86 31.05
C ASN A 584 -4.52 -5.34 30.70
N ALA A 585 -5.45 -5.73 29.82
CA ALA A 585 -5.50 -7.07 29.25
C ALA A 585 -4.37 -7.36 28.24
N GLY A 586 -3.61 -6.34 27.82
CA GLY A 586 -2.45 -6.46 26.91
C GLY A 586 -2.74 -6.03 25.47
N TYR A 587 -3.95 -5.58 25.16
CA TYR A 587 -4.36 -5.28 23.79
C TYR A 587 -4.32 -3.78 23.46
N HIS A 588 -4.37 -3.48 22.17
CA HIS A 588 -4.48 -2.10 21.69
C HIS A 588 -5.96 -1.70 21.60
N ILE A 589 -6.27 -0.47 22.00
CA ILE A 589 -7.61 0.10 21.95
C ILE A 589 -7.56 1.60 21.67
N GLU A 590 -8.56 2.10 20.95
CA GLU A 590 -8.72 3.53 20.70
C GLU A 590 -9.77 4.16 21.64
N LEU A 591 -9.40 5.26 22.30
CA LEU A 591 -10.31 6.13 23.03
C LEU A 591 -11.19 6.88 22.03
N ALA A 592 -12.51 6.74 22.10
CA ALA A 592 -13.43 7.41 21.20
C ALA A 592 -13.59 8.90 21.55
N GLY A 593 -13.05 9.78 20.70
CA GLY A 593 -13.17 11.23 20.82
C GLY A 593 -14.59 11.77 20.62
N GLY A 594 -15.49 10.99 19.99
CA GLY A 594 -16.88 11.40 19.73
C GLY A 594 -17.66 11.83 20.99
N GLY A 595 -17.32 11.25 22.15
CA GLY A 595 -17.92 11.59 23.45
C GLY A 595 -17.30 12.79 24.17
N HIS A 596 -16.32 13.49 23.58
CA HIS A 596 -15.61 14.59 24.22
C HIS A 596 -15.83 15.90 23.46
N TYR A 597 -16.47 16.88 24.11
CA TYR A 597 -16.96 18.10 23.48
C TYR A 597 -16.04 19.33 23.64
N ASN A 598 -14.97 19.22 24.44
CA ASN A 598 -13.95 20.25 24.63
C ASN A 598 -12.60 19.64 25.08
N GLU A 599 -11.54 20.46 25.09
CA GLU A 599 -10.17 20.06 25.50
C GLU A 599 -10.12 19.55 26.95
N ALA A 600 -10.87 20.16 27.87
CA ALA A 600 -10.89 19.77 29.28
C ALA A 600 -11.42 18.34 29.48
N ALA A 601 -12.44 17.94 28.72
CA ALA A 601 -13.00 16.59 28.76
C ALA A 601 -11.98 15.54 28.29
N VAL A 602 -11.28 15.81 27.17
CA VAL A 602 -10.22 14.91 26.66
C VAL A 602 -9.09 14.78 27.67
N ARG A 603 -8.59 15.90 28.20
CA ARG A 603 -7.52 15.92 29.22
C ARG A 603 -7.89 15.14 30.46
N SER A 604 -9.11 15.34 30.97
CA SER A 604 -9.61 14.62 32.14
C SER A 604 -9.63 13.12 31.86
N LYS A 605 -10.13 12.71 30.68
CA LYS A 605 -10.22 11.30 30.30
C LYS A 605 -8.84 10.63 30.17
N VAL A 606 -7.90 11.27 29.48
CA VAL A 606 -6.52 10.80 29.33
C VAL A 606 -5.85 10.63 30.69
N LYS A 607 -6.01 11.59 31.62
CA LYS A 607 -5.45 11.50 32.97
C LYS A 607 -6.03 10.34 33.78
N LYS A 608 -7.33 10.09 33.67
CA LYS A 608 -7.97 8.95 34.35
C LYS A 608 -7.47 7.62 33.81
N ILE A 609 -7.38 7.46 32.49
CA ILE A 609 -6.83 6.24 31.87
C ILE A 609 -5.38 6.04 32.31
N MET A 610 -4.54 7.07 32.23
CA MET A 610 -3.16 7.01 32.72
C MET A 610 -3.08 6.58 34.19
N HIS A 611 -4.04 6.97 35.04
CA HIS A 611 -4.07 6.52 36.43
C HIS A 611 -4.43 5.03 36.58
N LEU A 612 -5.36 4.53 35.75
CA LEU A 612 -5.88 3.16 35.78
C LEU A 612 -4.99 2.13 35.05
N THR A 613 -4.02 2.57 34.24
CA THR A 613 -3.15 1.67 33.46
C THR A 613 -1.75 1.55 34.03
N THR A 614 -0.98 0.56 33.59
CA THR A 614 0.41 0.39 34.02
C THR A 614 1.35 1.43 33.39
N PRO A 615 2.49 1.76 34.06
CA PRO A 615 3.57 2.55 33.46
C PRO A 615 3.97 2.05 32.07
N GLY A 616 4.08 2.98 31.12
CA GLY A 616 4.45 2.71 29.73
C GLY A 616 3.27 2.40 28.80
N ALA A 617 2.04 2.24 29.31
CA ALA A 617 0.88 2.01 28.45
C ALA A 617 0.47 3.30 27.70
N GLY A 618 0.48 3.25 26.37
CA GLY A 618 0.13 4.40 25.53
C GLY A 618 -1.34 4.45 25.13
N ILE A 619 -1.84 5.65 24.83
CA ILE A 619 -3.23 5.97 24.50
C ILE A 619 -3.32 6.44 23.06
N THR A 620 -4.26 5.87 22.32
CA THR A 620 -4.61 6.27 20.95
C THR A 620 -5.97 6.94 20.93
N LEU A 621 -6.07 8.15 20.36
CA LEU A 621 -7.33 8.88 20.26
C LEU A 621 -7.96 8.69 18.87
N ASN A 622 -9.18 8.18 18.81
CA ASN A 622 -9.98 8.11 17.58
C ASN A 622 -10.86 9.36 17.45
N THR A 623 -10.65 10.12 16.38
CA THR A 623 -11.37 11.38 16.10
C THR A 623 -12.19 11.27 14.81
N LEU A 624 -13.33 11.96 14.76
CA LEU A 624 -14.23 11.94 13.61
C LEU A 624 -13.91 13.13 12.69
N PHE A 625 -13.39 12.88 11.50
CA PHE A 625 -13.02 13.92 10.54
C PHE A 625 -14.24 14.73 10.07
N ILE A 626 -15.38 14.05 9.86
CA ILE A 626 -16.65 14.69 9.48
C ILE A 626 -17.18 15.68 10.54
N ASN A 627 -16.76 15.55 11.81
CA ASN A 627 -17.14 16.49 12.86
C ASN A 627 -16.08 17.60 13.00
N VAL A 628 -16.16 18.57 12.09
CA VAL A 628 -15.20 19.70 11.98
C VAL A 628 -14.95 20.40 13.31
N ARG A 629 -15.98 20.53 14.16
CA ARG A 629 -15.83 21.18 15.48
C ARG A 629 -14.97 20.34 16.42
N GLN A 630 -15.21 19.04 16.53
CA GLN A 630 -14.40 18.17 17.39
C GLN A 630 -12.99 18.02 16.83
N TRP A 631 -12.88 17.80 15.52
CA TRP A 631 -11.60 17.75 14.81
C TRP A 631 -10.72 18.97 15.12
N GLY A 632 -11.28 20.18 15.00
CA GLY A 632 -10.54 21.44 15.15
C GLY A 632 -9.85 21.64 16.50
N PHE A 633 -10.27 20.95 17.57
CA PHE A 633 -9.53 20.97 18.84
C PHE A 633 -8.88 19.64 19.20
N GLN A 634 -9.44 18.50 18.78
CA GLN A 634 -8.90 17.18 19.15
C GLN A 634 -7.61 16.85 18.39
N ALA A 635 -7.55 17.15 17.09
CA ALA A 635 -6.37 16.88 16.26
C ALA A 635 -5.10 17.60 16.77
N PRO A 636 -5.08 18.94 16.97
CA PRO A 636 -3.91 19.63 17.50
C PRO A 636 -3.64 19.37 18.99
N LEU A 637 -4.63 18.86 19.74
CA LEU A 637 -4.47 18.57 21.16
C LEU A 637 -3.58 17.35 21.40
N VAL A 638 -3.64 16.31 20.58
CA VAL A 638 -2.84 15.08 20.78
C VAL A 638 -1.33 15.33 20.82
N PRO A 639 -0.71 16.04 19.85
CA PRO A 639 0.72 16.34 19.90
C PRO A 639 1.05 17.29 21.07
N LYS A 640 0.14 18.20 21.44
CA LYS A 640 0.28 19.04 22.64
C LYS A 640 0.34 18.20 23.93
N LEU A 641 -0.61 17.28 24.13
CA LEU A 641 -0.62 16.37 25.28
C LEU A 641 0.65 15.53 25.33
N ARG A 642 1.13 15.05 24.17
CA ARG A 642 2.37 14.30 24.06
C ARG A 642 3.58 15.10 24.54
N ARG A 643 3.73 16.35 24.09
CA ARG A 643 4.83 17.25 24.52
C ARG A 643 4.77 17.58 26.01
N GLU A 644 3.58 17.63 26.59
CA GLU A 644 3.38 17.79 28.05
C GLU A 644 3.73 16.52 28.85
N GLY A 645 4.09 15.41 28.18
CA GLY A 645 4.49 14.15 28.76
C GLY A 645 3.36 13.16 29.03
N LEU A 646 2.12 13.46 28.60
CA LEU A 646 1.01 12.51 28.70
C LEU A 646 1.25 11.33 27.74
N PRO A 647 0.73 10.13 28.06
CA PRO A 647 1.07 8.89 27.35
C PRO A 647 0.31 8.76 26.03
N MET A 648 0.26 9.80 25.21
CA MET A 648 -0.28 9.71 23.85
C MET A 648 0.71 8.90 22.99
N GLU A 649 0.24 7.86 22.34
CA GLU A 649 1.07 7.00 21.46
C GLU A 649 0.63 7.03 20.00
N GLY A 650 -0.65 7.32 19.75
CA GLY A 650 -1.26 7.17 18.45
C GLY A 650 -2.45 8.10 18.23
N PHE A 651 -2.82 8.23 16.96
CA PHE A 651 -3.99 8.98 16.52
C PHE A 651 -4.73 8.21 15.44
N CYS A 652 -6.06 8.21 15.49
CA CYS A 652 -6.90 7.64 14.45
C CYS A 652 -7.85 8.69 13.86
N CYS A 653 -7.80 8.84 12.54
CA CYS A 653 -8.69 9.65 11.73
C CYS A 653 -9.80 8.76 11.16
N ALA A 654 -11.01 8.91 11.67
CA ALA A 654 -12.16 8.10 11.29
C ALA A 654 -13.24 8.92 10.56
N ALA A 655 -14.11 8.23 9.81
CA ALA A 655 -15.21 8.84 9.05
C ALA A 655 -14.74 9.94 8.07
N GLY A 656 -13.68 9.63 7.32
CA GLY A 656 -13.08 10.50 6.30
C GLY A 656 -11.57 10.35 6.24
N VAL A 657 -10.96 10.77 5.13
CA VAL A 657 -9.51 10.88 4.95
C VAL A 657 -9.19 12.32 4.57
N PRO A 658 -8.23 13.00 5.23
CA PRO A 658 -7.83 14.35 4.87
C PRO A 658 -7.20 14.42 3.47
N SER A 659 -7.17 15.61 2.87
CA SER A 659 -6.37 15.84 1.67
C SER A 659 -4.88 15.62 1.94
N LEU A 660 -4.09 15.40 0.88
CA LEU A 660 -2.65 15.13 1.02
C LEU A 660 -1.90 16.24 1.76
N GLU A 661 -2.22 17.50 1.47
CA GLU A 661 -1.62 18.67 2.13
C GLU A 661 -1.91 18.68 3.64
N VAL A 662 -3.19 18.52 4.02
CA VAL A 662 -3.62 18.48 5.42
C VAL A 662 -3.01 17.26 6.13
N ALA A 663 -2.96 16.11 5.47
CA ALA A 663 -2.36 14.89 6.01
C ALA A 663 -0.84 15.06 6.23
N ASN A 664 -0.12 15.70 5.32
CA ASN A 664 1.32 15.92 5.45
C ASN A 664 1.67 16.86 6.61
N GLU A 665 0.99 18.00 6.73
CA GLU A 665 1.18 18.93 7.86
C GLU A 665 0.89 18.23 9.19
N PHE A 666 -0.26 17.55 9.23
CA PHE A 666 -0.73 16.82 10.40
C PHE A 666 0.21 15.69 10.83
N ILE A 667 0.67 14.85 9.89
CA ILE A 667 1.59 13.74 10.18
C ILE A 667 2.95 14.28 10.63
N THR A 668 3.43 15.37 10.03
CA THR A 668 4.71 16.00 10.44
C THR A 668 4.66 16.45 11.89
N ASP A 669 3.61 17.17 12.30
CA ASP A 669 3.44 17.61 13.70
C ASP A 669 3.35 16.42 14.68
N MET A 670 2.70 15.32 14.26
CA MET A 670 2.64 14.08 15.03
C MET A 670 4.01 13.43 15.20
N ILE A 671 4.79 13.31 14.12
CA ILE A 671 6.15 12.77 14.15
C ILE A 671 7.04 13.62 15.06
N ASP A 672 6.99 14.94 14.93
CA ASP A 672 7.79 15.89 15.73
C ASP A 672 7.42 15.82 17.22
N ALA A 673 6.15 15.59 17.54
CA ALA A 673 5.72 15.37 18.92
C ALA A 673 6.18 14.00 19.47
N GLY A 674 6.56 13.05 18.62
CA GLY A 674 6.93 11.68 19.02
C GLY A 674 5.74 10.72 19.09
N ILE A 675 4.66 10.98 18.34
CA ILE A 675 3.57 10.03 18.12
C ILE A 675 4.08 8.89 17.23
N ARG A 676 3.77 7.65 17.62
CA ARG A 676 4.35 6.45 17.00
C ARG A 676 3.61 6.00 15.76
N HIS A 677 2.30 6.24 15.69
CA HIS A 677 1.48 5.81 14.56
C HIS A 677 0.29 6.75 14.33
N VAL A 678 -0.11 6.83 13.06
CA VAL A 678 -1.34 7.48 12.63
C VAL A 678 -2.16 6.46 11.84
N SER A 679 -3.43 6.36 12.16
CA SER A 679 -4.42 5.45 11.62
C SER A 679 -5.46 6.23 10.81
N PHE A 680 -5.97 5.65 9.72
CA PHE A 680 -7.01 6.24 8.87
C PHE A 680 -8.10 5.21 8.66
N LYS A 681 -9.39 5.53 8.70
CA LYS A 681 -10.46 4.55 8.38
C LYS A 681 -11.19 4.91 7.07
N PRO A 682 -10.58 4.66 5.90
CA PRO A 682 -11.24 4.82 4.62
C PRO A 682 -12.39 3.84 4.41
N GLY A 683 -13.38 4.32 3.68
CA GLY A 683 -14.59 3.57 3.32
C GLY A 683 -14.81 3.40 1.82
N SER A 684 -13.82 3.73 0.97
CA SER A 684 -13.88 3.61 -0.50
C SER A 684 -12.52 3.29 -1.09
N VAL A 685 -12.50 2.70 -2.29
CA VAL A 685 -11.29 2.34 -3.07
C VAL A 685 -10.32 3.52 -3.20
N GLU A 686 -10.84 4.71 -3.47
CA GLU A 686 -10.06 5.94 -3.66
C GLU A 686 -9.31 6.41 -2.39
N SER A 687 -9.69 5.89 -1.21
CA SER A 687 -9.19 6.38 0.08
C SER A 687 -8.29 5.37 0.84
N ILE A 688 -8.06 4.15 0.35
CA ILE A 688 -7.60 3.00 1.17
C ILE A 688 -6.15 3.12 1.72
N ARG A 689 -6.00 2.99 3.06
CA ARG A 689 -4.77 2.71 3.84
C ARG A 689 -5.00 1.90 5.15
N GLN A 690 -6.25 1.72 5.62
CA GLN A 690 -6.67 0.85 6.74
C GLN A 690 -8.14 0.50 6.49
N TRP A 691 -8.54 -0.77 6.47
CA TRP A 691 -9.75 -1.12 5.71
C TRP A 691 -10.95 -1.51 6.57
N THR A 692 -12.06 -0.80 6.38
CA THR A 692 -13.38 -1.21 6.86
C THR A 692 -14.45 -1.23 5.79
N GLY A 693 -15.09 -2.38 5.59
CA GLY A 693 -16.17 -2.58 4.62
C GLY A 693 -17.55 -2.18 5.15
N GLY A 694 -18.57 -2.28 4.29
CA GLY A 694 -19.95 -1.86 4.58
C GLY A 694 -20.67 -2.70 5.64
N ARG A 695 -20.15 -3.89 5.96
CA ARG A 695 -20.70 -4.79 6.99
C ARG A 695 -20.33 -4.43 8.44
N ALA A 696 -19.68 -3.30 8.68
CA ALA A 696 -19.31 -2.82 10.01
C ALA A 696 -20.52 -2.40 10.87
N GLY A 697 -20.37 -2.42 12.20
CA GLY A 697 -21.35 -1.85 13.12
C GLY A 697 -21.21 -0.33 13.24
N GLY A 698 -22.32 0.38 13.47
CA GLY A 698 -22.29 1.85 13.49
C GLY A 698 -22.30 2.44 12.08
N HIS A 699 -21.62 3.58 11.88
CA HIS A 699 -21.45 4.16 10.54
C HIS A 699 -20.70 3.19 9.62
N HIS A 700 -21.18 3.00 8.39
CA HIS A 700 -20.58 2.08 7.44
C HIS A 700 -20.61 2.62 6.00
N SER A 701 -19.77 2.07 5.14
CA SER A 701 -19.80 2.37 3.71
C SER A 701 -20.85 1.50 2.98
N PHE A 702 -20.95 1.69 1.67
CA PHE A 702 -21.76 0.84 0.77
C PHE A 702 -20.91 -0.25 0.10
N GLU A 703 -19.64 -0.38 0.48
CA GLU A 703 -18.67 -1.25 -0.17
C GLU A 703 -18.76 -2.70 0.33
N ASP A 704 -18.55 -3.64 -0.58
CA ASP A 704 -18.13 -4.99 -0.21
C ASP A 704 -16.78 -4.95 0.54
N PHE A 705 -16.52 -5.91 1.42
CA PHE A 705 -15.27 -5.95 2.17
C PHE A 705 -14.10 -6.40 1.28
N HIS A 706 -14.28 -7.32 0.34
CA HIS A 706 -13.17 -7.99 -0.33
C HIS A 706 -12.76 -7.29 -1.63
N GLN A 707 -13.72 -6.87 -2.46
CA GLN A 707 -13.43 -6.32 -3.79
C GLN A 707 -12.45 -5.13 -3.75
N PRO A 708 -12.60 -4.13 -2.86
CA PRO A 708 -11.67 -3.01 -2.79
C PRO A 708 -10.25 -3.41 -2.40
N LEU A 709 -10.09 -4.48 -1.60
CA LEU A 709 -8.78 -5.02 -1.25
C LEU A 709 -8.14 -5.73 -2.44
N LEU A 710 -8.87 -6.55 -3.20
CA LEU A 710 -8.34 -7.22 -4.39
C LEU A 710 -7.77 -6.21 -5.40
N GLU A 711 -8.40 -5.04 -5.53
CA GLU A 711 -7.98 -3.96 -6.42
C GLU A 711 -6.76 -3.17 -5.91
N THR A 712 -6.57 -3.07 -4.59
CA THR A 712 -5.60 -2.13 -3.99
C THR A 712 -4.49 -2.79 -3.19
N TYR A 713 -4.57 -4.09 -2.90
CA TYR A 713 -3.62 -4.79 -2.02
C TYR A 713 -2.16 -4.66 -2.50
N SER A 714 -1.93 -4.84 -3.81
CA SER A 714 -0.60 -4.63 -4.42
C SER A 714 -0.07 -3.21 -4.15
N ALA A 715 -0.88 -2.19 -4.44
CA ALA A 715 -0.49 -0.80 -4.22
C ALA A 715 -0.24 -0.48 -2.73
N ILE A 716 -1.03 -1.06 -1.83
CA ILE A 716 -0.84 -0.93 -0.38
C ILE A 716 0.50 -1.56 0.03
N ARG A 717 0.78 -2.79 -0.40
CA ARG A 717 1.99 -3.52 0.01
C ARG A 717 3.29 -2.95 -0.56
N ARG A 718 3.24 -2.14 -1.63
CA ARG A 718 4.38 -1.35 -2.11
C ARG A 718 4.88 -0.31 -1.11
N HIS A 719 4.04 0.10 -0.17
CA HIS A 719 4.40 1.07 0.86
C HIS A 719 4.76 0.36 2.17
N SER A 720 6.06 0.24 2.45
CA SER A 720 6.58 -0.47 3.63
C SER A 720 6.18 0.15 4.98
N ASN A 721 5.78 1.44 4.98
CA ASN A 721 5.31 2.16 6.15
C ASN A 721 3.82 1.95 6.46
N VAL A 722 3.08 1.21 5.63
CA VAL A 722 1.66 0.92 5.86
C VAL A 722 1.50 -0.40 6.61
N VAL A 723 0.73 -0.35 7.71
CA VAL A 723 0.26 -1.52 8.45
C VAL A 723 -1.20 -1.75 8.10
N LEU A 724 -1.48 -2.86 7.41
CA LEU A 724 -2.80 -3.19 6.90
C LEU A 724 -3.57 -4.03 7.91
N VAL A 725 -4.59 -3.43 8.53
CA VAL A 725 -5.46 -4.07 9.53
C VAL A 725 -6.82 -4.34 8.93
N ALA A 726 -7.31 -5.58 9.06
CA ALA A 726 -8.62 -6.00 8.58
C ALA A 726 -9.71 -5.65 9.62
N GLY A 727 -10.76 -4.98 9.17
CA GLY A 727 -11.93 -4.72 10.00
C GLY A 727 -13.24 -4.76 9.23
N SER A 728 -14.14 -5.65 9.62
CA SER A 728 -15.59 -5.42 9.77
C SER A 728 -16.24 -6.80 9.72
N GLY A 729 -17.05 -7.11 10.71
CA GLY A 729 -17.74 -8.40 10.76
C GLY A 729 -17.02 -9.54 11.49
N PHE A 730 -15.85 -9.28 12.07
CA PHE A 730 -15.07 -10.29 12.79
C PHE A 730 -15.52 -10.46 14.23
N GLY A 731 -15.38 -11.68 14.75
CA GLY A 731 -15.64 -11.94 16.16
C GLY A 731 -15.03 -13.21 16.77
N GLY A 732 -14.35 -14.05 15.99
CA GLY A 732 -13.67 -15.25 16.46
C GLY A 732 -12.32 -15.49 15.79
N ALA A 733 -11.69 -16.62 16.13
CA ALA A 733 -10.42 -17.03 15.53
C ALA A 733 -10.61 -17.63 14.13
N GLU A 734 -11.65 -18.45 13.94
CA GLU A 734 -11.92 -19.17 12.69
C GLU A 734 -12.17 -18.22 11.50
N ASP A 735 -12.89 -17.12 11.73
CA ASP A 735 -13.19 -16.12 10.70
C ASP A 735 -12.04 -15.16 10.43
N THR A 736 -11.12 -14.97 11.38
CA THR A 736 -9.98 -14.03 11.23
C THR A 736 -8.71 -14.72 10.76
N TYR A 737 -8.53 -16.01 11.04
CA TYR A 737 -7.34 -16.77 10.67
C TYR A 737 -7.05 -16.76 9.15
N PRO A 738 -8.04 -16.95 8.24
CA PRO A 738 -7.79 -16.85 6.79
C PRO A 738 -7.28 -15.47 6.33
N TYR A 739 -7.64 -14.40 7.05
CA TYR A 739 -7.14 -13.06 6.76
C TYR A 739 -5.71 -12.86 7.28
N LEU A 740 -5.38 -13.45 8.43
CA LEU A 740 -4.02 -13.43 8.97
C LEU A 740 -3.05 -14.22 8.09
N THR A 741 -3.46 -15.35 7.53
CA THR A 741 -2.62 -16.20 6.65
C THR A 741 -2.66 -15.80 5.18
N GLY A 742 -3.68 -15.04 4.77
CA GLY A 742 -3.90 -14.63 3.39
C GLY A 742 -4.72 -15.62 2.55
N ASP A 743 -5.19 -16.73 3.12
CA ASP A 743 -5.94 -17.76 2.36
C ASP A 743 -7.32 -17.27 1.86
N TRP A 744 -7.84 -16.18 2.44
CA TRP A 744 -9.13 -15.59 2.03
C TRP A 744 -9.17 -15.20 0.54
N SER A 745 -8.04 -14.77 -0.03
CA SER A 745 -7.94 -14.33 -1.43
C SER A 745 -7.75 -15.51 -2.40
N VAL A 746 -7.25 -16.64 -1.92
CA VAL A 746 -7.04 -17.85 -2.73
C VAL A 746 -8.36 -18.41 -3.25
N GLN A 747 -9.42 -18.34 -2.45
CA GLN A 747 -10.77 -18.75 -2.86
C GLN A 747 -11.40 -17.83 -3.92
N LEU A 748 -10.77 -16.68 -4.18
CA LEU A 748 -11.19 -15.68 -5.16
C LEU A 748 -10.26 -15.66 -6.39
N ASP A 749 -9.43 -16.69 -6.56
CA ASP A 749 -8.44 -16.84 -7.64
C ASP A 749 -7.31 -15.79 -7.61
N TYR A 750 -6.94 -15.33 -6.41
CA TYR A 750 -5.79 -14.44 -6.18
C TYR A 750 -4.69 -15.14 -5.36
N PRO A 751 -3.43 -14.68 -5.42
CA PRO A 751 -2.39 -15.16 -4.51
C PRO A 751 -2.74 -14.85 -3.04
N PRO A 752 -2.10 -15.52 -2.07
CA PRO A 752 -2.35 -15.23 -0.66
C PRO A 752 -2.09 -13.76 -0.31
N MET A 753 -3.04 -13.13 0.40
CA MET A 753 -2.98 -11.71 0.81
C MET A 753 -3.05 -11.55 2.34
N PRO A 754 -1.98 -11.85 3.09
CA PRO A 754 -1.99 -11.77 4.56
C PRO A 754 -2.24 -10.36 5.08
N PHE A 755 -3.01 -10.22 6.16
CA PHE A 755 -3.18 -8.97 6.91
C PHE A 755 -2.21 -8.88 8.08
N ASP A 756 -1.85 -7.65 8.47
CA ASP A 756 -0.94 -7.42 9.59
C ASP A 756 -1.65 -7.52 10.95
N GLY A 757 -2.99 -7.42 10.98
CA GLY A 757 -3.77 -7.64 12.20
C GLY A 757 -5.27 -7.43 12.02
N MET A 758 -6.01 -7.57 13.13
CA MET A 758 -7.47 -7.66 13.16
C MET A 758 -8.10 -6.62 14.09
N LEU A 759 -9.18 -6.00 13.63
CA LEU A 759 -9.92 -4.99 14.36
C LEU A 759 -11.31 -5.51 14.77
N PHE A 760 -11.63 -5.39 16.05
CA PHE A 760 -12.90 -5.79 16.66
C PHE A 760 -13.64 -4.58 17.20
N GLY A 761 -14.90 -4.44 16.80
CA GLY A 761 -15.82 -3.44 17.36
C GLY A 761 -17.00 -4.12 18.04
N SER A 762 -17.99 -4.47 17.24
CA SER A 762 -19.21 -5.19 17.63
C SER A 762 -19.02 -6.35 18.62
N ARG A 763 -18.00 -7.21 18.40
CA ARG A 763 -17.73 -8.41 19.21
C ARG A 763 -17.57 -8.11 20.70
N VAL A 764 -16.93 -6.98 21.05
CA VAL A 764 -16.56 -6.67 22.44
C VAL A 764 -17.62 -5.82 23.16
N MET A 765 -18.73 -5.47 22.50
CA MET A 765 -19.77 -4.64 23.13
C MET A 765 -20.56 -5.37 24.23
N VAL A 766 -20.47 -6.71 24.29
CA VAL A 766 -21.05 -7.53 25.37
C VAL A 766 -20.07 -7.78 26.53
N ALA A 767 -18.86 -7.21 26.46
CA ALA A 767 -17.83 -7.45 27.46
C ALA A 767 -18.25 -6.98 28.85
N LYS A 768 -17.81 -7.68 29.89
CA LYS A 768 -18.13 -7.38 31.30
C LYS A 768 -17.80 -5.95 31.69
N GLU A 769 -16.62 -5.48 31.29
CA GLU A 769 -16.10 -4.16 31.62
C GLU A 769 -16.71 -3.04 30.77
N GLY A 770 -17.49 -3.38 29.74
CA GLY A 770 -18.22 -2.43 28.90
C GLY A 770 -19.46 -1.87 29.60
N MET A 771 -19.77 -0.60 29.30
CA MET A 771 -20.85 0.18 29.94
C MET A 771 -22.26 -0.10 29.41
N ALA A 772 -22.41 -0.92 28.37
CA ALA A 772 -23.74 -1.28 27.87
C ALA A 772 -24.59 -1.88 29.00
N SER A 773 -25.84 -1.44 29.14
CA SER A 773 -26.73 -1.98 30.17
C SER A 773 -27.00 -3.48 29.93
N LEU A 774 -27.32 -4.24 30.98
CA LEU A 774 -27.52 -5.69 30.88
C LEU A 774 -28.56 -6.08 29.81
N GLY A 775 -29.70 -5.39 29.76
CA GLY A 775 -30.72 -5.60 28.73
C GLY A 775 -30.21 -5.35 27.31
N VAL A 776 -29.28 -4.40 27.13
CA VAL A 776 -28.63 -4.12 25.85
C VAL A 776 -27.66 -5.24 25.47
N LYS A 777 -26.82 -5.69 26.41
CA LYS A 777 -25.93 -6.83 26.17
C LYS A 777 -26.72 -8.08 25.79
N GLN A 778 -27.83 -8.35 26.47
CA GLN A 778 -28.72 -9.46 26.14
C GLN A 778 -29.32 -9.30 24.73
N ALA A 779 -29.83 -8.12 24.37
CA ALA A 779 -30.37 -7.87 23.04
C ALA A 779 -29.33 -8.02 21.91
N ILE A 780 -28.05 -7.79 22.21
CA ILE A 780 -26.93 -8.07 21.28
C ILE A 780 -26.74 -9.58 21.14
N VAL A 781 -26.70 -10.33 22.25
CA VAL A 781 -26.55 -11.80 22.23
C VAL A 781 -27.72 -12.49 21.53
N ASP A 782 -28.94 -11.96 21.69
CA ASP A 782 -30.15 -12.50 21.08
C ASP A 782 -30.20 -12.29 19.55
N ALA A 783 -29.35 -11.42 19.00
CA ALA A 783 -29.33 -11.14 17.56
C ALA A 783 -28.57 -12.25 16.81
N PRO A 784 -29.23 -13.01 15.90
CA PRO A 784 -28.59 -14.17 15.26
C PRO A 784 -27.40 -13.84 14.36
N GLY A 785 -27.35 -12.61 13.84
CA GLY A 785 -26.41 -12.20 12.79
C GLY A 785 -26.65 -12.90 11.45
N VAL A 786 -25.77 -12.63 10.48
CA VAL A 786 -25.80 -13.22 9.13
C VAL A 786 -24.39 -13.46 8.59
N GLY A 787 -24.30 -14.23 7.50
CA GLY A 787 -23.08 -14.35 6.70
C GLY A 787 -22.85 -13.12 5.81
N ASP A 788 -21.69 -13.08 5.16
CA ASP A 788 -21.26 -11.96 4.32
C ASP A 788 -22.20 -11.72 3.12
N SER A 789 -22.67 -12.76 2.45
CA SER A 789 -23.56 -12.62 1.27
C SER A 789 -24.93 -11.97 1.56
N GLU A 790 -25.30 -11.77 2.83
CA GLU A 790 -26.62 -11.32 3.22
C GLU A 790 -26.64 -9.94 3.90
N TRP A 791 -25.47 -9.37 4.24
CA TRP A 791 -25.43 -8.16 5.06
C TRP A 791 -26.16 -6.98 4.40
N GLU A 792 -26.13 -6.85 3.06
CA GLU A 792 -26.82 -5.77 2.35
C GLU A 792 -28.36 -5.81 2.46
N LYS A 793 -28.95 -6.90 2.94
CA LYS A 793 -30.40 -6.96 3.19
C LYS A 793 -30.82 -5.99 4.32
N THR A 794 -29.89 -5.54 5.17
CA THR A 794 -30.12 -4.55 6.24
C THR A 794 -30.64 -3.21 5.73
N TYR A 795 -30.32 -2.81 4.50
CA TYR A 795 -30.84 -1.59 3.87
C TYR A 795 -32.35 -1.65 3.63
N LYS A 796 -32.91 -2.85 3.44
CA LYS A 796 -34.33 -3.08 3.16
C LYS A 796 -35.13 -3.31 4.44
N GLY A 797 -34.55 -3.98 5.43
CA GLY A 797 -35.22 -4.28 6.70
C GLY A 797 -34.37 -5.10 7.68
N PRO A 798 -34.97 -5.55 8.80
CA PRO A 798 -34.27 -6.36 9.79
C PRO A 798 -33.69 -7.64 9.20
N THR A 799 -32.39 -7.84 9.38
CA THR A 799 -31.59 -8.95 8.88
C THR A 799 -30.62 -9.39 9.97
N GLY A 800 -30.71 -10.64 10.43
CA GLY A 800 -29.87 -11.13 11.55
C GLY A 800 -30.06 -10.36 12.86
N GLY A 801 -31.20 -9.68 13.05
CA GLY A 801 -31.44 -8.81 14.21
C GLY A 801 -30.91 -7.37 14.05
N VAL A 802 -30.28 -7.03 12.93
CA VAL A 802 -29.71 -5.70 12.63
C VAL A 802 -30.43 -5.05 11.45
N MET A 803 -30.47 -3.72 11.38
CA MET A 803 -30.95 -2.98 10.21
C MET A 803 -30.19 -1.67 10.00
N THR A 804 -30.22 -1.15 8.78
CA THR A 804 -29.62 0.15 8.44
C THR A 804 -30.64 1.28 8.58
N VAL A 805 -30.24 2.36 9.26
CA VAL A 805 -30.98 3.64 9.34
C VAL A 805 -30.07 4.81 8.95
N ARG A 806 -30.63 5.99 8.67
CA ARG A 806 -29.85 7.19 8.31
C ARG A 806 -29.60 8.08 9.53
N SER A 807 -28.34 8.46 9.73
CA SER A 807 -27.92 9.43 10.74
C SER A 807 -28.51 10.82 10.48
N GLU A 808 -28.31 11.75 11.42
CA GLU A 808 -28.66 13.17 11.20
C GLU A 808 -27.79 13.84 10.13
N LEU A 809 -26.63 13.25 9.81
CA LEU A 809 -25.71 13.70 8.76
C LEU A 809 -25.99 13.04 7.40
N GLY A 810 -27.00 12.15 7.33
CA GLY A 810 -27.38 11.42 6.12
C GLY A 810 -26.61 10.13 5.86
N GLU A 811 -25.64 9.78 6.73
CA GLU A 811 -24.82 8.58 6.60
C GLU A 811 -25.53 7.33 7.13
N PRO A 812 -25.35 6.15 6.52
CA PRO A 812 -25.98 4.91 6.98
C PRO A 812 -25.35 4.41 8.30
N ILE A 813 -26.19 3.84 9.17
CA ILE A 813 -25.80 3.29 10.46
C ILE A 813 -26.46 1.92 10.65
N HIS A 814 -25.68 0.89 10.97
CA HIS A 814 -26.19 -0.39 11.43
C HIS A 814 -26.55 -0.36 12.92
N LYS A 815 -27.78 -0.75 13.23
CA LYS A 815 -28.33 -0.83 14.60
C LYS A 815 -29.11 -2.12 14.80
N ILE A 816 -29.15 -2.64 16.03
CA ILE A 816 -30.11 -3.68 16.42
C ILE A 816 -31.53 -3.19 16.10
N ALA A 817 -32.34 -4.05 15.49
CA ALA A 817 -33.68 -3.74 15.01
C ALA A 817 -34.73 -3.75 16.15
N THR A 818 -34.49 -2.93 17.16
CA THR A 818 -35.43 -2.65 18.26
C THR A 818 -36.71 -1.98 17.73
N ARG A 819 -37.78 -1.92 18.54
CA ARG A 819 -39.00 -1.18 18.16
C ARG A 819 -38.70 0.29 17.83
N GLY A 820 -37.84 0.93 18.63
CA GLY A 820 -37.41 2.31 18.41
C GLY A 820 -36.64 2.51 17.10
N VAL A 821 -35.73 1.59 16.76
CA VAL A 821 -34.96 1.66 15.51
C VAL A 821 -35.85 1.35 14.29
N LYS A 822 -36.81 0.43 14.42
CA LYS A 822 -37.84 0.19 13.38
C LYS A 822 -38.69 1.44 13.13
N PHE A 823 -39.08 2.15 14.20
CA PHE A 823 -39.77 3.43 14.08
C PHE A 823 -38.88 4.51 13.45
N TRP A 824 -37.59 4.55 13.79
CA TRP A 824 -36.63 5.43 13.12
C TRP A 824 -36.60 5.16 11.61
N LYS A 825 -36.47 3.90 11.19
CA LYS A 825 -36.48 3.56 9.76
C LYS A 825 -37.75 4.01 9.06
N GLU A 826 -38.90 3.84 9.69
CA GLU A 826 -40.17 4.32 9.17
C GLU A 826 -40.19 5.85 9.00
N MET A 827 -39.64 6.60 9.96
CA MET A 827 -39.50 8.06 9.83
C MET A 827 -38.52 8.44 8.71
N ASP A 828 -37.42 7.69 8.54
CA ASP A 828 -36.52 7.88 7.40
C ASP A 828 -37.25 7.68 6.07
N ASP A 829 -38.07 6.65 5.94
CA ASP A 829 -38.73 6.30 4.68
C ASP A 829 -39.93 7.19 4.38
N THR A 830 -40.64 7.67 5.40
CA THR A 830 -41.93 8.36 5.23
C THR A 830 -41.91 9.85 5.52
N ILE A 831 -40.93 10.36 6.27
CA ILE A 831 -40.82 11.77 6.66
C ILE A 831 -39.48 12.36 6.20
N PHE A 832 -38.35 11.85 6.70
CA PHE A 832 -37.03 12.43 6.44
C PHE A 832 -36.54 12.20 5.00
N GLY A 833 -37.06 11.18 4.31
CA GLY A 833 -36.81 10.97 2.89
C GLY A 833 -37.50 11.98 1.97
N LEU A 834 -38.48 12.74 2.47
CA LEU A 834 -39.20 13.73 1.68
C LEU A 834 -38.38 15.00 1.44
N PRO A 835 -38.61 15.70 0.30
CA PRO A 835 -38.13 17.06 0.08
C PRO A 835 -38.48 17.99 1.25
N LYS A 836 -37.57 18.89 1.65
CA LYS A 836 -37.69 19.71 2.87
C LYS A 836 -39.00 20.50 2.94
N ASP A 837 -39.47 21.02 1.80
CA ASP A 837 -40.71 21.78 1.64
C ASP A 837 -41.97 20.94 1.91
N LYS A 838 -41.91 19.61 1.76
CA LYS A 838 -43.04 18.70 1.99
C LYS A 838 -43.10 18.13 3.41
N ARG A 839 -42.02 18.24 4.19
CA ARG A 839 -41.92 17.61 5.51
C ARG A 839 -42.91 18.17 6.52
N ALA A 840 -43.09 19.49 6.56
CA ALA A 840 -43.99 20.13 7.53
C ALA A 840 -45.44 19.66 7.37
N ALA A 841 -45.94 19.60 6.13
CA ALA A 841 -47.29 19.10 5.85
C ALA A 841 -47.45 17.62 6.23
N ALA A 842 -46.44 16.79 5.94
CA ALA A 842 -46.45 15.37 6.31
C ALA A 842 -46.43 15.15 7.83
N LEU A 843 -45.68 15.97 8.59
CA LEU A 843 -45.66 15.94 10.06
C LEU A 843 -47.02 16.28 10.65
N VAL A 844 -47.67 17.34 10.16
CA VAL A 844 -49.01 17.73 10.61
C VAL A 844 -50.02 16.62 10.31
N ALA A 845 -50.01 16.05 9.10
CA ALA A 845 -50.94 15.00 8.69
C ALA A 845 -50.79 13.70 9.51
N LYS A 846 -49.60 13.43 10.05
CA LYS A 846 -49.31 12.24 10.86
C LYS A 846 -49.07 12.53 12.35
N LYS A 847 -49.39 13.73 12.83
CA LYS A 847 -49.04 14.20 14.18
C LYS A 847 -49.42 13.20 15.28
N ASP A 848 -50.70 12.81 15.35
CA ASP A 848 -51.20 11.91 16.39
C ASP A 848 -50.54 10.53 16.34
N TYR A 849 -50.31 10.03 15.11
CA TYR A 849 -49.63 8.77 14.89
C TYR A 849 -48.16 8.83 15.36
N ILE A 850 -47.44 9.88 15.00
CA ILE A 850 -46.04 10.08 15.40
C ILE A 850 -45.95 10.17 16.92
N ILE A 851 -46.81 10.96 17.57
CA ILE A 851 -46.82 11.09 19.03
C ILE A 851 -47.10 9.74 19.70
N LYS A 852 -48.07 8.97 19.20
CA LYS A 852 -48.37 7.63 19.70
C LYS A 852 -47.14 6.71 19.62
N ARG A 853 -46.45 6.70 18.47
CA ARG A 853 -45.25 5.87 18.26
C ARG A 853 -44.06 6.32 19.09
N LEU A 854 -43.84 7.64 19.25
CA LEU A 854 -42.81 8.18 20.15
C LEU A 854 -43.01 7.68 21.59
N ASN A 855 -44.23 7.77 22.10
CA ASN A 855 -44.56 7.35 23.46
C ASN A 855 -44.49 5.83 23.66
N ALA A 856 -44.84 5.03 22.64
CA ALA A 856 -44.86 3.57 22.74
C ALA A 856 -43.49 2.91 22.50
N ASP A 857 -42.72 3.41 21.53
CA ASP A 857 -41.62 2.66 20.94
C ASP A 857 -40.27 3.37 20.98
N PHE A 858 -40.20 4.68 21.20
CA PHE A 858 -38.95 5.42 21.00
C PHE A 858 -38.32 5.85 22.32
N GLN A 859 -36.99 5.97 22.33
CA GLN A 859 -36.21 6.43 23.49
C GLN A 859 -36.45 7.90 23.85
N LYS A 860 -36.98 8.69 22.91
CA LYS A 860 -37.43 10.07 23.16
C LYS A 860 -38.94 10.14 23.02
N VAL A 861 -39.60 10.25 24.16
CA VAL A 861 -41.06 10.34 24.22
C VAL A 861 -41.55 11.74 23.84
N TRP A 862 -42.84 11.87 23.55
CA TRP A 862 -43.46 13.19 23.42
C TRP A 862 -43.49 13.88 24.78
N PHE A 863 -43.09 15.15 24.81
CA PHE A 863 -43.06 15.90 26.07
C PHE A 863 -44.47 16.13 26.61
N GLY A 864 -45.39 16.59 25.76
CA GLY A 864 -46.67 17.11 26.20
C GLY A 864 -47.62 16.05 26.78
N LYS A 865 -47.81 16.10 28.10
CA LYS A 865 -48.60 15.15 28.88
C LYS A 865 -49.37 15.88 29.98
N LYS A 866 -50.68 15.74 29.97
CA LYS A 866 -51.59 16.26 31.00
C LYS A 866 -51.46 15.49 32.31
N ALA A 867 -51.90 16.09 33.42
CA ALA A 867 -51.92 15.43 34.72
C ALA A 867 -52.75 14.11 34.72
N ASN A 868 -53.78 14.03 33.89
CA ASN A 868 -54.59 12.81 33.69
C ASN A 868 -53.96 11.79 32.72
N GLY A 869 -52.77 12.05 32.19
CA GLY A 869 -52.05 11.21 31.23
C GLY A 869 -52.40 11.43 29.76
N ALA A 870 -53.35 12.31 29.43
CA ALA A 870 -53.69 12.62 28.04
C ALA A 870 -52.54 13.34 27.31
N VAL A 871 -52.43 13.11 26.01
CA VAL A 871 -51.50 13.83 25.14
C VAL A 871 -51.96 15.29 25.00
N ALA A 872 -51.02 16.22 25.08
CA ALA A 872 -51.25 17.65 24.84
C ALA A 872 -50.09 18.27 24.05
N ASP A 873 -50.31 19.42 23.42
CA ASP A 873 -49.20 20.27 22.98
C ASP A 873 -48.65 21.09 24.15
N LEU A 874 -47.44 21.64 23.99
CA LEU A 874 -46.78 22.42 25.03
C LEU A 874 -47.61 23.66 25.45
N GLN A 875 -48.23 24.37 24.51
CA GLN A 875 -49.10 25.52 24.81
C GLN A 875 -50.38 25.13 25.56
N ASP A 876 -50.76 23.86 25.51
CA ASP A 876 -51.96 23.37 26.18
C ASP A 876 -51.64 22.85 27.58
N MET A 877 -50.39 22.86 28.05
CA MET A 877 -50.00 22.41 29.40
C MET A 877 -50.02 23.56 30.41
N THR A 878 -50.34 23.25 31.67
CA THR A 878 -50.12 24.18 32.79
C THR A 878 -48.65 24.22 33.19
N TYR A 879 -48.24 25.26 33.91
CA TYR A 879 -46.86 25.36 34.40
C TYR A 879 -46.51 24.22 35.38
N GLU A 880 -47.45 23.80 36.23
CA GLU A 880 -47.29 22.62 37.08
C GLU A 880 -47.09 21.34 36.27
N GLU A 881 -47.87 21.13 35.21
CA GLU A 881 -47.72 19.98 34.31
C GLU A 881 -46.33 19.95 33.67
N VAL A 882 -45.79 21.11 33.27
CA VAL A 882 -44.43 21.23 32.72
C VAL A 882 -43.36 20.91 33.77
N ILE A 883 -43.46 21.46 34.98
CA ILE A 883 -42.52 21.19 36.09
C ILE A 883 -42.48 19.68 36.38
N ASN A 884 -43.65 19.07 36.54
CA ASN A 884 -43.78 17.64 36.84
C ASN A 884 -43.23 16.76 35.71
N ARG A 885 -43.50 17.13 34.46
CA ARG A 885 -43.02 16.39 33.28
C ARG A 885 -41.50 16.49 33.10
N LEU A 886 -40.89 17.64 33.39
CA LEU A 886 -39.44 17.78 33.39
C LEU A 886 -38.80 16.89 34.46
N MET A 887 -39.34 16.87 35.68
CA MET A 887 -38.85 15.96 36.73
C MET A 887 -39.02 14.49 36.32
N GLU A 888 -40.17 14.12 35.75
CA GLU A 888 -40.44 12.75 35.27
C GLU A 888 -39.40 12.26 34.25
N LEU A 889 -38.93 13.13 33.35
CA LEU A 889 -38.08 12.74 32.22
C LEU A 889 -36.59 13.06 32.41
N LEU A 890 -36.23 13.89 33.39
CA LEU A 890 -34.85 14.34 33.60
C LEU A 890 -34.23 13.87 34.92
N PHE A 891 -35.06 13.41 35.87
CA PHE A 891 -34.64 12.88 37.16
C PHE A 891 -34.99 11.40 37.31
N ILE A 892 -34.00 10.58 37.60
CA ILE A 892 -34.12 9.13 37.75
C ILE A 892 -34.50 8.84 39.20
N LYS A 893 -35.81 8.78 39.46
CA LYS A 893 -36.36 8.70 40.81
C LYS A 893 -35.81 7.56 41.66
N HIS A 894 -35.58 6.38 41.07
CA HIS A 894 -35.14 5.19 41.81
C HIS A 894 -33.63 5.16 42.10
N GLU A 895 -32.86 6.04 41.46
CA GLU A 895 -31.42 6.23 41.72
C GLU A 895 -31.12 7.59 42.37
N GLU A 896 -32.16 8.39 42.63
CA GLU A 896 -32.07 9.72 43.23
C GLU A 896 -31.05 10.65 42.55
N ARG A 897 -30.95 10.58 41.22
CA ARG A 897 -30.01 11.40 40.44
C ARG A 897 -30.64 12.04 39.21
N TRP A 898 -30.08 13.17 38.80
CA TRP A 898 -30.31 13.75 37.48
C TRP A 898 -29.59 12.94 36.41
N ILE A 899 -30.18 12.86 35.21
CA ILE A 899 -29.50 12.28 34.03
C ILE A 899 -28.19 13.02 33.75
N ASP A 900 -28.22 14.35 33.86
CA ASP A 900 -27.05 15.23 33.73
C ASP A 900 -27.26 16.51 34.56
N HIS A 901 -26.19 17.08 35.12
CA HIS A 901 -26.28 18.32 35.90
C HIS A 901 -26.85 19.50 35.10
N SER A 902 -26.66 19.53 33.78
CA SER A 902 -27.24 20.55 32.92
C SER A 902 -28.77 20.43 32.82
N HIS A 903 -29.35 19.25 33.05
CA HIS A 903 -30.81 19.06 33.14
C HIS A 903 -31.40 19.56 34.46
N ARG A 904 -30.66 19.43 35.57
CA ARG A 904 -31.02 20.10 36.84
C ARG A 904 -31.09 21.61 36.67
N ASN A 905 -30.04 22.17 36.07
CA ASN A 905 -29.95 23.61 35.83
C ASN A 905 -31.05 24.08 34.87
N LEU A 906 -31.41 23.26 33.87
CA LEU A 906 -32.54 23.52 32.96
C LEU A 906 -33.87 23.66 33.72
N LEU A 907 -34.18 22.76 34.65
CA LEU A 907 -35.37 22.92 35.50
C LEU A 907 -35.28 24.19 36.33
N GLY A 908 -34.12 24.49 36.91
CA GLY A 908 -33.90 25.71 37.70
C GLY A 908 -34.15 27.00 36.91
N ASP A 909 -33.70 27.07 35.66
CA ASP A 909 -33.96 28.21 34.77
C ASP A 909 -35.46 28.35 34.47
N ILE A 910 -36.15 27.23 34.26
CA ILE A 910 -37.60 27.21 34.02
C ILE A 910 -38.37 27.66 35.27
N LEU A 911 -37.98 27.20 36.46
CA LEU A 911 -38.60 27.64 37.72
C LEU A 911 -38.40 29.15 37.95
N ARG A 912 -37.21 29.68 37.66
CA ARG A 912 -36.99 31.14 37.71
C ARG A 912 -37.89 31.89 36.73
N ARG A 913 -38.06 31.39 35.51
CA ARG A 913 -38.97 31.98 34.53
C ARG A 913 -40.43 31.96 34.99
N ILE A 914 -40.85 30.88 35.65
CA ILE A 914 -42.20 30.75 36.21
C ILE A 914 -42.40 31.76 37.35
N GLU A 915 -41.39 31.92 38.20
CA GLU A 915 -41.43 32.93 39.26
C GLU A 915 -41.54 34.35 38.69
N GLU A 916 -40.73 34.71 37.69
CA GLU A 916 -40.84 35.99 36.97
C GLU A 916 -42.26 36.25 36.45
N ARG A 917 -42.94 35.19 35.98
CA ARG A 917 -44.30 35.28 35.43
C ARG A 917 -45.35 35.57 36.51
N PHE A 918 -45.19 35.05 37.73
CA PHE A 918 -46.23 35.04 38.76
C PHE A 918 -45.96 35.90 39.99
N VAL A 919 -44.73 36.38 40.17
CA VAL A 919 -44.33 37.05 41.42
C VAL A 919 -45.04 38.37 41.69
N GLY A 920 -45.36 39.15 40.64
CA GLY A 920 -46.11 40.40 40.71
C GLY A 920 -45.44 41.57 41.43
N VAL A 921 -44.37 41.33 42.20
CA VAL A 921 -43.58 42.31 42.96
C VAL A 921 -42.08 42.00 42.87
N GLU A 922 -41.22 42.99 43.05
CA GLU A 922 -39.78 42.76 43.12
C GLU A 922 -39.41 42.09 44.45
N LYS A 923 -38.87 40.87 44.39
CA LYS A 923 -38.36 40.12 45.54
C LYS A 923 -37.26 39.14 45.13
N ASN A 924 -36.50 38.65 46.12
CA ASN A 924 -35.49 37.62 45.89
C ASN A 924 -36.12 36.31 45.42
N SER A 925 -35.48 35.65 44.45
CA SER A 925 -35.94 34.38 43.89
C SER A 925 -35.98 33.27 44.93
N ILE A 926 -37.00 32.42 44.94
CA ILE A 926 -36.98 31.22 45.81
C ILE A 926 -35.97 30.17 45.33
N VAL A 927 -35.59 30.23 44.05
CA VAL A 927 -34.49 29.47 43.44
C VAL A 927 -33.18 30.26 43.58
N GLN A 928 -32.56 30.18 44.76
CA GLN A 928 -31.28 30.83 45.06
C GLN A 928 -30.10 30.10 44.41
N THR A 929 -30.06 28.78 44.54
CA THR A 929 -29.05 27.90 43.94
C THR A 929 -29.68 26.64 43.36
N TYR A 930 -29.12 26.12 42.26
CA TYR A 930 -29.61 24.88 41.66
C TYR A 930 -29.37 23.64 42.52
N SER A 931 -28.54 23.70 43.57
CA SER A 931 -28.43 22.62 44.56
C SER A 931 -29.74 22.38 45.33
N GLN A 932 -30.64 23.36 45.39
CA GLN A 932 -31.98 23.15 45.96
C GLN A 932 -32.79 22.12 45.16
N LEU A 933 -32.40 21.83 43.91
CA LEU A 933 -33.00 20.83 43.03
C LEU A 933 -32.31 19.47 43.12
N ASP A 934 -31.42 19.25 44.08
CA ASP A 934 -30.92 17.90 44.38
C ASP A 934 -32.02 17.04 45.05
N ILE A 935 -33.04 17.68 45.63
CA ILE A 935 -34.30 17.07 46.12
C ILE A 935 -35.53 17.65 45.37
N PRO A 936 -35.64 17.39 44.05
CA PRO A 936 -36.47 18.21 43.17
C PRO A 936 -37.97 18.16 43.47
N PHE A 937 -38.50 17.01 43.90
CA PHE A 937 -39.93 16.84 44.17
C PHE A 937 -40.41 17.67 45.37
N GLU A 938 -39.66 17.66 46.47
CA GLU A 938 -39.99 18.45 47.66
C GLU A 938 -39.91 19.94 47.36
N PHE A 939 -38.83 20.36 46.69
CA PHE A 939 -38.66 21.75 46.30
C PHE A 939 -39.74 22.23 45.32
N ALA A 940 -40.07 21.41 44.32
CA ALA A 940 -41.14 21.73 43.35
C ALA A 940 -42.49 21.89 44.04
N GLN A 941 -42.82 21.07 45.05
CA GLN A 941 -44.06 21.21 45.80
C GLN A 941 -44.13 22.54 46.56
N VAL A 942 -43.03 22.94 47.23
CA VAL A 942 -42.93 24.25 47.89
C VAL A 942 -43.07 25.38 46.87
N PHE A 943 -42.43 25.24 45.70
CA PHE A 943 -42.49 26.22 44.62
C PHE A 943 -43.92 26.39 44.08
N ILE A 944 -44.61 25.29 43.76
CA ILE A 944 -45.99 25.29 43.26
C ILE A 944 -46.95 25.89 44.28
N ASN A 945 -46.81 25.55 45.56
CA ASN A 945 -47.64 26.11 46.64
C ASN A 945 -47.41 27.62 46.81
N THR A 946 -46.20 28.10 46.52
CA THR A 946 -45.87 29.55 46.57
C THR A 946 -46.50 30.29 45.38
N TYR A 947 -46.64 29.64 44.23
CA TYR A 947 -47.20 30.21 42.99
C TYR A 947 -48.40 29.38 42.49
N PRO A 948 -49.57 29.44 43.17
CA PRO A 948 -50.70 28.53 42.90
C PRO A 948 -51.32 28.68 41.51
N LEU A 949 -51.13 29.83 40.84
CA LEU A 949 -51.57 30.01 39.44
C LEU A 949 -50.89 29.05 38.46
N THR A 950 -49.77 28.44 38.84
CA THR A 950 -49.09 27.39 38.05
C THR A 950 -49.98 26.17 37.79
N GLN A 951 -50.98 25.91 38.64
CA GLN A 951 -51.87 24.76 38.54
C GLN A 951 -52.97 24.94 37.48
N THR A 952 -53.37 26.18 37.22
CA THR A 952 -54.52 26.48 36.35
C THR A 952 -54.14 27.21 35.07
N GLN A 953 -53.06 28.00 35.08
CA GLN A 953 -52.66 28.79 33.93
C GLN A 953 -51.85 27.95 32.93
N LEU A 954 -52.27 27.98 31.67
CA LEU A 954 -51.54 27.42 30.55
C LEU A 954 -50.30 28.25 30.21
N LEU A 955 -49.28 27.62 29.61
CA LEU A 955 -48.09 28.33 29.16
C LEU A 955 -48.45 29.46 28.19
N THR A 956 -47.90 30.66 28.44
CA THR A 956 -48.01 31.77 27.49
C THR A 956 -47.18 31.49 26.23
N THR A 957 -47.54 32.11 25.10
CA THR A 957 -46.77 31.99 23.85
C THR A 957 -45.30 32.38 24.02
N GLU A 958 -45.01 33.40 24.84
CA GLU A 958 -43.64 33.81 25.16
C GLU A 958 -42.87 32.70 25.88
N ASP A 959 -43.51 32.05 26.85
CA ASP A 959 -42.86 31.03 27.68
C ASP A 959 -42.72 29.70 26.93
N VAL A 960 -43.62 29.40 25.98
CA VAL A 960 -43.42 28.32 24.99
C VAL A 960 -42.15 28.60 24.17
N GLY A 961 -41.99 29.82 23.66
CA GLY A 961 -40.78 30.23 22.92
C GLY A 961 -39.51 30.12 23.77
N TYR A 962 -39.56 30.60 25.02
CA TYR A 962 -38.44 30.51 25.96
C TYR A 962 -38.08 29.06 26.30
N PHE A 963 -39.08 28.20 26.52
CA PHE A 963 -38.88 26.77 26.78
C PHE A 963 -38.13 26.10 25.61
N LEU A 964 -38.61 26.29 24.37
CA LEU A 964 -37.97 25.71 23.19
C LEU A 964 -36.55 26.24 22.96
N PHE A 965 -36.31 27.52 23.27
CA PHE A 965 -34.96 28.10 23.26
C PHE A 965 -34.03 27.39 24.25
N LEU A 966 -34.47 27.15 25.49
CA LEU A 966 -33.68 26.45 26.50
C LEU A 966 -33.39 24.98 26.12
N MET A 967 -34.32 24.28 25.48
CA MET A 967 -34.10 22.90 25.02
C MET A 967 -32.97 22.80 23.98
N ASN A 968 -32.68 23.89 23.25
CA ASN A 968 -31.64 23.98 22.22
C ASN A 968 -30.34 24.65 22.70
N ARG A 969 -30.24 25.02 23.98
CA ARG A 969 -29.08 25.75 24.52
C ARG A 969 -27.77 24.97 24.35
N ARG A 970 -26.72 25.65 23.89
CA ARG A 970 -25.37 25.06 23.76
C ARG A 970 -24.74 24.82 25.14
N GLY A 971 -23.94 23.75 25.25
CA GLY A 971 -23.27 23.38 26.51
C GLY A 971 -24.16 22.59 27.48
N GLN A 972 -25.40 22.30 27.09
CA GLN A 972 -26.34 21.45 27.82
C GLN A 972 -26.47 20.10 27.12
N LYS A 973 -26.67 19.03 27.89
CA LYS A 973 -27.01 17.71 27.33
C LYS A 973 -28.37 17.81 26.63
N PRO A 974 -28.50 17.36 25.37
CA PRO A 974 -29.78 17.36 24.68
C PRO A 974 -30.87 16.67 25.49
N VAL A 975 -32.09 17.21 25.45
CA VAL A 975 -33.19 16.65 26.23
C VAL A 975 -33.65 15.29 25.69
N PRO A 976 -34.03 14.33 26.56
CA PRO A 976 -34.40 12.97 26.17
C PRO A 976 -35.87 12.86 25.71
N PHE A 977 -36.42 13.92 25.11
CA PHE A 977 -37.82 13.98 24.66
C PHE A 977 -37.99 14.90 23.45
N ILE A 978 -39.16 14.80 22.80
CA ILE A 978 -39.56 15.65 21.68
C ILE A 978 -40.49 16.77 22.20
N PRO A 979 -40.04 18.03 22.21
CA PRO A 979 -40.85 19.13 22.74
C PRO A 979 -41.85 19.69 21.74
N VAL A 980 -41.61 19.54 20.43
CA VAL A 980 -42.44 20.08 19.35
C VAL A 980 -42.23 19.28 18.05
N LEU A 981 -43.25 19.24 17.18
CA LEU A 981 -43.13 18.75 15.79
C LEU A 981 -43.02 19.95 14.84
N ASP A 982 -41.80 20.36 14.54
CA ASP A 982 -41.49 21.49 13.65
C ASP A 982 -40.50 21.09 12.54
N LYS A 983 -39.97 22.10 11.83
CA LYS A 983 -38.94 21.89 10.79
C LYS A 983 -37.66 21.23 11.31
N ASP A 984 -37.40 21.30 12.62
CA ASP A 984 -36.21 20.78 13.29
C ASP A 984 -36.47 19.40 13.91
N PHE A 985 -37.65 18.79 13.68
CA PHE A 985 -38.02 17.46 14.18
C PHE A 985 -36.97 16.37 13.93
N GLU A 986 -36.29 16.38 12.76
CA GLU A 986 -35.23 15.41 12.49
C GLU A 986 -34.07 15.51 13.49
N VAL A 987 -33.71 16.73 13.89
CA VAL A 987 -32.67 16.99 14.89
C VAL A 987 -33.16 16.56 16.26
N TRP A 988 -34.38 16.95 16.65
CA TRP A 988 -34.98 16.53 17.91
C TRP A 988 -35.01 15.00 18.04
N PHE A 989 -35.34 14.31 16.96
CA PHE A 989 -35.43 12.85 16.89
C PHE A 989 -34.04 12.18 17.00
N LYS A 990 -33.08 12.57 16.17
CA LYS A 990 -31.82 11.81 15.95
C LYS A 990 -30.66 12.19 16.87
N LYS A 991 -30.60 13.43 17.37
CA LYS A 991 -29.45 13.98 18.11
C LYS A 991 -29.18 13.25 19.43
N ASP A 992 -27.92 12.97 19.77
CA ASP A 992 -27.52 12.34 21.05
C ASP A 992 -28.33 11.06 21.38
N SER A 993 -28.34 10.12 20.43
CA SER A 993 -29.21 8.95 20.44
C SER A 993 -28.55 7.65 20.90
N LEU A 994 -27.30 7.68 21.37
CA LEU A 994 -26.52 6.46 21.65
C LEU A 994 -26.31 6.17 23.15
N TRP A 995 -26.30 7.19 24.01
CA TRP A 995 -25.96 7.03 25.43
C TRP A 995 -27.03 6.24 26.20
N GLN A 996 -28.27 6.21 25.72
CA GLN A 996 -29.39 5.45 26.29
C GLN A 996 -29.12 3.95 26.34
N ALA A 997 -28.23 3.44 25.48
CA ALA A 997 -27.81 2.04 25.50
C ALA A 997 -26.86 1.70 26.67
N GLU A 998 -26.23 2.71 27.27
CA GLU A 998 -25.35 2.56 28.44
C GLU A 998 -26.05 2.94 29.76
N ASP A 999 -27.11 3.75 29.70
CA ASP A 999 -27.89 4.18 30.87
C ASP A 999 -29.39 3.90 30.68
N LEU A 1000 -29.76 2.62 30.70
CA LEU A 1000 -31.16 2.20 30.52
C LEU A 1000 -32.07 2.65 31.67
N ALA A 1001 -31.52 2.93 32.86
CA ALA A 1001 -32.25 3.49 34.01
C ALA A 1001 -32.90 4.85 33.69
N ALA A 1002 -32.28 5.62 32.78
CA ALA A 1002 -32.79 6.90 32.30
C ALA A 1002 -33.82 6.79 31.16
N VAL A 1003 -34.04 5.58 30.62
CA VAL A 1003 -34.99 5.34 29.54
C VAL A 1003 -36.36 5.04 30.14
N VAL A 1004 -37.42 5.58 29.53
CA VAL A 1004 -38.81 5.32 29.95
C VAL A 1004 -39.05 3.81 29.99
N ASP A 1005 -39.61 3.35 31.11
CA ASP A 1005 -39.86 1.93 31.44
C ASP A 1005 -38.60 1.05 31.52
N GLN A 1006 -37.39 1.62 31.48
CA GLN A 1006 -36.12 0.92 31.38
C GLN A 1006 -36.09 -0.08 30.20
N ASP A 1007 -36.79 0.27 29.12
CA ASP A 1007 -37.12 -0.66 28.06
C ASP A 1007 -36.10 -0.62 26.92
N VAL A 1008 -35.33 -1.70 26.79
CA VAL A 1008 -34.29 -1.85 25.75
C VAL A 1008 -34.86 -1.75 24.34
N GLN A 1009 -36.12 -2.11 24.11
CA GLN A 1009 -36.71 -2.06 22.77
C GLN A 1009 -36.94 -0.63 22.28
N ARG A 1010 -36.74 0.38 23.12
CA ARG A 1010 -36.78 1.80 22.74
C ARG A 1010 -35.46 2.36 22.23
N THR A 1011 -34.34 1.72 22.58
CA THR A 1011 -33.00 2.30 22.45
C THR A 1011 -32.36 2.02 21.10
N CYS A 1012 -31.33 2.82 20.78
CA CYS A 1012 -30.46 2.60 19.63
C CYS A 1012 -29.17 1.89 20.05
N ILE A 1013 -28.96 0.68 19.57
CA ILE A 1013 -27.78 -0.14 19.87
C ILE A 1013 -27.01 -0.35 18.56
N LEU A 1014 -25.77 0.16 18.46
CA LEU A 1014 -24.94 -0.04 17.26
C LEU A 1014 -24.43 -1.48 17.22
N GLN A 1015 -24.68 -2.21 16.13
CA GLN A 1015 -24.14 -3.55 15.94
C GLN A 1015 -23.97 -3.87 14.45
N GLY A 1016 -22.90 -4.60 14.11
CA GLY A 1016 -22.63 -5.05 12.75
C GLY A 1016 -23.35 -6.37 12.46
N PRO A 1017 -24.00 -6.53 11.29
CA PRO A 1017 -24.83 -7.68 10.97
C PRO A 1017 -24.07 -9.01 10.96
N THR A 1018 -22.78 -9.00 10.61
CA THR A 1018 -21.94 -10.20 10.55
C THR A 1018 -21.22 -10.50 11.86
N ALA A 1019 -20.73 -9.47 12.55
CA ALA A 1019 -19.99 -9.64 13.81
C ALA A 1019 -20.89 -10.05 14.99
N VAL A 1020 -22.17 -9.70 14.97
CA VAL A 1020 -23.06 -9.90 16.13
C VAL A 1020 -23.25 -11.38 16.49
N ARG A 1021 -23.17 -12.29 15.51
CA ARG A 1021 -23.29 -13.75 15.73
C ARG A 1021 -22.22 -14.32 16.67
N TYR A 1022 -21.10 -13.62 16.84
CA TYR A 1022 -19.99 -14.04 17.70
C TYR A 1022 -20.14 -13.53 19.14
N ALA A 1023 -21.08 -12.62 19.39
CA ALA A 1023 -21.40 -12.17 20.74
C ALA A 1023 -22.37 -13.19 21.39
N THR A 1024 -21.83 -14.25 21.97
CA THR A 1024 -22.64 -15.38 22.47
C THR A 1024 -22.90 -15.36 23.98
N LYS A 1025 -22.18 -14.49 24.72
CA LYS A 1025 -22.22 -14.44 26.18
C LYS A 1025 -22.27 -13.01 26.68
N VAL A 1026 -23.24 -12.71 27.55
CA VAL A 1026 -23.30 -11.47 28.31
C VAL A 1026 -22.21 -11.47 29.38
N ASP A 1027 -21.53 -10.34 29.54
CA ASP A 1027 -20.50 -10.13 30.57
C ASP A 1027 -19.34 -11.13 30.51
N GLU A 1028 -18.94 -11.52 29.30
CA GLU A 1028 -17.65 -12.16 29.08
C GLU A 1028 -16.53 -11.13 29.31
N PRO A 1029 -15.53 -11.38 30.18
CA PRO A 1029 -14.41 -10.45 30.35
C PRO A 1029 -13.71 -10.17 29.02
N VAL A 1030 -13.37 -8.91 28.75
CA VAL A 1030 -12.75 -8.54 27.45
C VAL A 1030 -11.41 -9.24 27.22
N LYS A 1031 -10.70 -9.54 28.31
CA LYS A 1031 -9.47 -10.33 28.26
C LYS A 1031 -9.72 -11.75 27.72
N ASP A 1032 -10.75 -12.42 28.23
CA ASP A 1032 -11.08 -13.80 27.83
C ASP A 1032 -11.48 -13.85 26.35
N ILE A 1033 -12.25 -12.86 25.87
CA ILE A 1033 -12.63 -12.72 24.46
C ILE A 1033 -11.38 -12.68 23.57
N LEU A 1034 -10.45 -11.77 23.88
CA LEU A 1034 -9.30 -11.50 23.03
C LEU A 1034 -8.22 -12.58 23.16
N ASP A 1035 -7.97 -13.09 24.37
CA ASP A 1035 -7.04 -14.21 24.62
C ASP A 1035 -7.52 -15.49 23.95
N GLY A 1036 -8.82 -15.76 23.96
CA GLY A 1036 -9.38 -16.92 23.27
C GLY A 1036 -9.07 -16.90 21.78
N ILE A 1037 -9.20 -15.74 21.14
CA ILE A 1037 -8.88 -15.55 19.71
C ILE A 1037 -7.35 -15.67 19.50
N PHE A 1038 -6.57 -14.95 20.31
CA PHE A 1038 -5.11 -14.88 20.18
C PHE A 1038 -4.44 -16.25 20.36
N HIS A 1039 -4.79 -17.00 21.40
CA HIS A 1039 -4.22 -18.32 21.64
C HIS A 1039 -4.66 -19.34 20.59
N SER A 1040 -5.88 -19.23 20.06
CA SER A 1040 -6.33 -20.07 18.94
C SER A 1040 -5.54 -19.79 17.67
N HIS A 1041 -5.22 -18.52 17.38
CA HIS A 1041 -4.31 -18.17 16.27
C HIS A 1041 -2.92 -18.74 16.49
N ILE A 1042 -2.34 -18.61 17.69
CA ILE A 1042 -1.04 -19.23 18.01
C ILE A 1042 -1.09 -20.73 17.76
N ALA A 1043 -2.10 -21.44 18.29
CA ALA A 1043 -2.23 -22.89 18.09
C ALA A 1043 -2.27 -23.25 16.59
N SER A 1044 -3.09 -22.54 15.81
CA SER A 1044 -3.22 -22.76 14.36
C SER A 1044 -1.93 -22.45 13.58
N LEU A 1045 -1.15 -21.44 14.01
CA LEU A 1045 0.14 -21.12 13.42
C LEU A 1045 1.23 -22.12 13.81
N LYS A 1046 1.23 -22.61 15.06
CA LYS A 1046 2.14 -23.65 15.53
C LYS A 1046 1.95 -24.94 14.75
N GLU A 1047 0.70 -25.33 14.52
CA GLU A 1047 0.35 -26.48 13.69
C GLU A 1047 0.83 -26.30 12.25
N ARG A 1048 0.51 -25.15 11.63
CA ARG A 1048 0.79 -24.92 10.21
C ARG A 1048 2.27 -24.73 9.87
N TYR A 1049 3.03 -24.02 10.71
CA TYR A 1049 4.38 -23.54 10.37
C TYR A 1049 5.50 -24.08 11.27
N TYR A 1050 5.17 -24.68 12.41
CA TYR A 1050 6.15 -25.10 13.42
C TYR A 1050 6.00 -26.57 13.84
N ASN A 1051 5.18 -27.36 13.15
CA ASN A 1051 4.92 -28.79 13.47
C ASN A 1051 4.55 -29.04 14.94
N ASN A 1052 3.89 -28.07 15.59
CA ASN A 1052 3.62 -28.08 17.03
C ASN A 1052 4.86 -28.20 17.94
N ASP A 1053 6.06 -27.88 17.45
CA ASP A 1053 7.31 -27.88 18.22
C ASP A 1053 7.69 -26.48 18.69
N ASP A 1054 7.63 -26.28 20.00
CA ASP A 1054 8.05 -25.06 20.68
C ASP A 1054 9.53 -24.72 20.45
N ALA A 1055 10.42 -25.72 20.36
CA ALA A 1055 11.85 -25.47 20.20
C ALA A 1055 12.20 -24.80 18.86
N SER A 1056 11.33 -24.95 17.85
CA SER A 1056 11.48 -24.33 16.53
C SER A 1056 11.08 -22.84 16.48
N ILE A 1057 10.45 -22.31 17.53
CA ILE A 1057 10.04 -20.90 17.61
C ILE A 1057 11.25 -20.04 18.02
N PRO A 1058 11.67 -19.06 17.20
CA PRO A 1058 12.82 -18.19 17.51
C PRO A 1058 12.64 -17.42 18.83
N GLN A 1059 13.73 -17.26 19.57
CA GLN A 1059 13.74 -16.50 20.84
C GLN A 1059 14.31 -15.09 20.65
N VAL A 1060 13.75 -14.10 21.34
CA VAL A 1060 14.22 -12.70 21.39
C VAL A 1060 14.20 -12.17 22.83
N GLU A 1061 15.06 -11.21 23.17
CA GLU A 1061 15.09 -10.58 24.50
C GLU A 1061 13.79 -9.81 24.79
N TYR A 1062 13.35 -8.99 23.84
CA TYR A 1062 12.07 -8.29 23.92
C TYR A 1062 11.38 -8.28 22.55
N PHE A 1063 10.05 -8.20 22.58
CA PHE A 1063 9.25 -8.14 21.36
C PHE A 1063 8.78 -6.71 21.06
N GLY A 1064 9.07 -6.21 19.86
CA GLY A 1064 8.58 -4.92 19.38
C GLY A 1064 9.69 -3.96 18.94
N GLY A 1065 9.28 -2.75 18.54
CA GLY A 1065 10.19 -1.70 18.07
C GLY A 1065 10.35 -1.68 16.55
N LYS A 1066 11.13 -0.72 16.05
CA LYS A 1066 11.43 -0.63 14.60
C LYS A 1066 12.36 -1.78 14.20
N PRO A 1067 12.16 -2.41 13.02
CA PRO A 1067 13.11 -3.36 12.47
C PRO A 1067 14.52 -2.78 12.44
N ALA A 1068 15.52 -3.59 12.77
CA ALA A 1068 16.91 -3.15 12.76
C ALA A 1068 17.36 -2.79 11.34
N ARG A 1069 18.00 -1.63 11.20
CA ARG A 1069 18.61 -1.18 9.94
C ARG A 1069 20.14 -1.21 10.01
N TYR A 1070 20.68 -2.16 10.78
CA TYR A 1070 22.11 -2.23 11.09
C TYR A 1070 22.99 -2.28 9.84
N GLU A 1071 22.67 -3.10 8.84
CA GLU A 1071 23.46 -3.20 7.60
C GLU A 1071 23.44 -1.90 6.78
N ALA A 1072 22.28 -1.27 6.63
CA ALA A 1072 22.16 0.00 5.94
C ALA A 1072 22.92 1.12 6.66
N ALA A 1073 22.80 1.17 7.99
CA ALA A 1073 23.53 2.09 8.84
C ALA A 1073 25.04 1.85 8.75
N LEU A 1074 25.47 0.58 8.82
CA LEU A 1074 26.87 0.17 8.67
C LEU A 1074 27.43 0.63 7.33
N SER A 1075 26.72 0.41 6.22
CA SER A 1075 27.14 0.85 4.89
C SER A 1075 27.25 2.37 4.78
N ALA A 1076 26.34 3.12 5.42
CA ALA A 1076 26.36 4.58 5.42
C ALA A 1076 27.50 5.14 6.27
N ILE A 1077 27.88 4.43 7.34
CA ILE A 1077 28.87 4.87 8.33
C ILE A 1077 30.28 4.42 8.00
N ALA A 1078 30.45 3.23 7.41
CA ALA A 1078 31.75 2.64 7.08
C ALA A 1078 32.73 3.59 6.36
N PRO A 1079 32.32 4.45 5.39
CA PRO A 1079 33.25 5.38 4.77
C PRO A 1079 33.63 6.59 5.64
N LEU A 1080 32.90 6.84 6.73
CA LEU A 1080 33.03 8.04 7.58
C LEU A 1080 33.78 7.79 8.89
N VAL A 1081 33.95 6.54 9.28
CA VAL A 1081 34.54 6.15 10.58
C VAL A 1081 35.59 5.09 10.41
N LYS A 1082 36.61 5.11 11.27
CA LYS A 1082 37.57 4.00 11.36
C LYS A 1082 37.04 2.96 12.32
N VAL A 1083 37.04 1.71 11.88
CA VAL A 1083 36.57 0.56 12.65
C VAL A 1083 37.75 -0.39 12.86
N GLU A 1084 38.20 -0.56 14.10
CA GLU A 1084 39.25 -1.55 14.44
C GLU A 1084 38.67 -2.70 15.26
N HIS A 1085 38.93 -3.93 14.85
CA HIS A 1085 38.51 -5.16 15.55
C HIS A 1085 39.71 -5.74 16.33
N TYR A 1086 39.53 -6.10 17.61
CA TYR A 1086 40.53 -6.83 18.40
C TYR A 1086 40.23 -8.35 18.48
N ASP A 1087 41.27 -9.16 18.68
CA ASP A 1087 41.32 -10.65 18.54
C ASP A 1087 40.45 -11.49 19.50
N ASN A 1088 39.67 -10.90 20.41
CA ASN A 1088 38.94 -11.65 21.46
C ASN A 1088 37.41 -11.48 21.43
N GLY A 1089 36.82 -11.07 20.31
CA GLY A 1089 35.36 -11.13 20.12
C GLY A 1089 34.52 -10.12 20.93
N LYS A 1090 35.13 -9.10 21.56
CA LYS A 1090 34.42 -7.94 22.16
C LYS A 1090 35.06 -6.59 21.76
N VAL A 1091 34.24 -5.75 21.11
CA VAL A 1091 34.29 -4.32 20.73
C VAL A 1091 35.54 -3.74 20.02
N LYS A 1092 35.43 -3.65 18.68
CA LYS A 1092 35.21 -2.46 17.80
C LYS A 1092 35.50 -1.05 18.34
N MET A 1093 36.72 -0.52 18.14
CA MET A 1093 36.99 0.93 18.24
C MET A 1093 36.36 1.65 17.05
N VAL A 1094 35.60 2.71 17.30
CA VAL A 1094 35.02 3.55 16.24
C VAL A 1094 35.48 4.99 16.45
N GLU A 1095 36.30 5.49 15.52
CA GLU A 1095 36.77 6.87 15.53
C GLU A 1095 36.07 7.66 14.43
N THR A 1096 35.40 8.74 14.82
CA THR A 1096 34.80 9.71 13.89
C THR A 1096 35.84 10.69 13.35
N SER A 1097 35.61 11.22 12.14
CA SER A 1097 36.47 12.22 11.50
C SER A 1097 36.74 13.48 12.35
N MET A 1098 37.83 14.17 12.01
CA MET A 1098 38.24 15.49 12.56
C MET A 1098 37.43 16.66 11.97
N SER A 1099 36.57 16.41 10.96
CA SER A 1099 35.74 17.44 10.32
C SER A 1099 34.26 17.23 10.61
N GLU A 1100 33.54 18.31 10.93
CA GLU A 1100 32.09 18.31 11.17
C GLU A 1100 31.29 17.90 9.92
N SER A 1101 31.77 18.25 8.72
CA SER A 1101 31.16 17.86 7.43
C SER A 1101 31.27 16.36 7.12
N SER A 1102 32.04 15.62 7.90
CA SER A 1102 32.30 14.18 7.73
C SER A 1102 31.71 13.33 8.85
N LEU A 1103 30.83 13.89 9.68
CA LEU A 1103 30.12 13.12 10.70
C LEU A 1103 28.95 12.33 10.11
N PRO A 1104 28.71 11.09 10.60
CA PRO A 1104 27.53 10.33 10.20
C PRO A 1104 26.25 11.01 10.70
N LYS A 1105 25.12 10.73 10.04
CA LYS A 1105 23.80 11.14 10.55
C LYS A 1105 23.55 10.48 11.90
N SER A 1106 23.00 11.23 12.85
CA SER A 1106 22.75 10.75 14.22
C SER A 1106 21.91 9.47 14.26
N GLU A 1107 20.91 9.34 13.39
CA GLU A 1107 20.05 8.15 13.35
C GLU A 1107 20.81 6.89 12.94
N ASP A 1108 21.56 6.97 11.84
CA ASP A 1108 22.38 5.85 11.36
C ASP A 1108 23.42 5.49 12.42
N TRP A 1109 24.04 6.51 13.06
CA TRP A 1109 25.03 6.30 14.11
C TRP A 1109 24.48 5.54 15.31
N LEU A 1110 23.31 5.95 15.80
CA LEU A 1110 22.65 5.27 16.92
C LEU A 1110 22.20 3.86 16.53
N GLU A 1111 21.74 3.65 15.30
CA GLU A 1111 21.35 2.32 14.81
C GLU A 1111 22.56 1.37 14.72
N PHE A 1112 23.70 1.89 14.27
CA PHE A 1112 24.96 1.14 14.25
C PHE A 1112 25.46 0.81 15.66
N LEU A 1113 25.45 1.77 16.59
CA LEU A 1113 25.84 1.53 17.98
C LEU A 1113 24.92 0.53 18.69
N ALA A 1114 23.61 0.62 18.44
CA ALA A 1114 22.60 -0.25 19.02
C ALA A 1114 22.78 -1.72 18.64
N GLY A 1115 23.38 -2.00 17.48
CA GLY A 1115 23.53 -3.35 16.94
C GLY A 1115 22.23 -3.93 16.37
N GLN A 1116 22.34 -5.12 15.77
CA GLN A 1116 21.23 -5.80 15.12
C GLN A 1116 20.25 -6.46 16.12
N ASP A 1117 20.78 -7.04 17.20
CA ASP A 1117 20.00 -7.86 18.11
C ASP A 1117 19.11 -7.02 19.05
N PRO A 1118 17.86 -7.47 19.32
CA PRO A 1118 17.02 -6.85 20.33
C PRO A 1118 17.63 -7.11 21.71
N SER A 1119 18.38 -6.13 22.24
CA SER A 1119 19.02 -6.13 23.55
C SER A 1119 18.62 -4.92 24.40
N TRP A 1120 18.92 -4.94 25.70
CA TRP A 1120 18.80 -3.76 26.58
C TRP A 1120 19.47 -2.50 25.99
N PHE A 1121 20.64 -2.64 25.35
CA PHE A 1121 21.39 -1.52 24.79
C PHE A 1121 20.71 -0.97 23.54
N ARG A 1122 20.19 -1.86 22.68
CA ARG A 1122 19.37 -1.45 21.54
C ARG A 1122 18.11 -0.73 22.01
N ALA A 1123 17.41 -1.27 23.01
CA ALA A 1123 16.23 -0.64 23.60
C ALA A 1123 16.58 0.76 24.15
N LEU A 1124 17.70 0.90 24.84
CA LEU A 1124 18.19 2.16 25.39
C LEU A 1124 18.41 3.24 24.32
N MET A 1125 18.97 2.85 23.16
CA MET A 1125 19.28 3.79 22.06
C MET A 1125 18.08 4.09 21.16
N THR A 1126 17.22 3.10 20.91
CA THR A 1126 16.21 3.15 19.85
C THR A 1126 14.78 3.32 20.35
N ALA A 1127 14.53 3.17 21.66
CA ALA A 1127 13.21 3.42 22.22
C ALA A 1127 12.76 4.85 21.90
N PRO A 1128 11.52 5.04 21.42
CA PRO A 1128 11.01 6.37 21.07
C PRO A 1128 10.82 7.25 22.31
N ALA A 1129 10.65 6.64 23.47
CA ALA A 1129 10.43 7.33 24.73
C ALA A 1129 11.05 6.59 25.91
N VAL A 1130 11.46 7.37 26.91
CA VAL A 1130 11.81 6.91 28.26
C VAL A 1130 10.63 7.22 29.17
N ILE A 1131 10.23 6.26 30.00
CA ILE A 1131 9.09 6.41 30.90
C ILE A 1131 9.55 6.97 32.24
N GLN A 1132 8.98 8.11 32.64
CA GLN A 1132 9.19 8.73 33.97
C GLN A 1132 7.91 8.60 34.80
N GLY A 1133 7.86 7.62 35.71
CA GLY A 1133 6.64 7.25 36.40
C GLY A 1133 5.61 6.70 35.39
N LYS A 1134 4.66 7.54 34.95
CA LYS A 1134 3.72 7.20 33.85
C LYS A 1134 3.79 8.17 32.67
N LYS A 1135 4.69 9.16 32.73
CA LYS A 1135 4.88 10.14 31.67
C LYS A 1135 5.82 9.59 30.61
N PHE A 1136 5.63 10.04 29.37
CA PHE A 1136 6.50 9.70 28.26
C PHE A 1136 7.40 10.90 27.94
N LEU A 1137 8.70 10.69 28.07
CA LEU A 1137 9.71 11.67 27.66
C LEU A 1137 10.38 11.18 26.38
N ASN A 1138 10.57 12.04 25.38
CA ASN A 1138 11.36 11.70 24.20
C ASN A 1138 12.77 11.27 24.64
N ASN A 1139 13.28 10.19 24.06
CA ASN A 1139 14.50 9.55 24.55
C ASN A 1139 15.69 10.53 24.60
N PRO A 1140 16.13 10.97 25.80
CA PRO A 1140 17.19 11.96 25.93
C PRO A 1140 18.57 11.37 25.58
N LEU A 1141 18.71 10.05 25.61
CA LEU A 1141 19.99 9.37 25.38
C LEU A 1141 20.42 9.46 23.92
N ALA A 1142 19.49 9.55 22.97
CA ALA A 1142 19.81 9.82 21.57
C ALA A 1142 20.65 11.11 21.40
N ARG A 1143 20.41 12.13 22.24
CA ARG A 1143 21.22 13.37 22.24
C ARG A 1143 22.59 13.19 22.89
N ILE A 1144 22.68 12.33 23.90
CA ILE A 1144 23.92 12.05 24.63
C ILE A 1144 24.90 11.26 23.73
N PHE A 1145 24.39 10.25 23.03
CA PHE A 1145 25.17 9.33 22.18
C PHE A 1145 25.34 9.79 20.72
N ARG A 1146 24.88 10.99 20.36
CA ARG A 1146 25.05 11.56 19.00
C ARG A 1146 26.54 11.63 18.61
N PRO A 1147 26.87 11.47 17.32
CA PRO A 1147 28.26 11.54 16.86
C PRO A 1147 28.82 12.95 17.06
N ARG A 1148 30.09 13.05 17.47
CA ARG A 1148 30.83 14.31 17.64
C ARG A 1148 32.19 14.23 16.97
N VAL A 1149 32.76 15.37 16.61
CA VAL A 1149 34.11 15.47 16.03
C VAL A 1149 35.13 14.83 16.98
N SER A 1150 36.04 14.02 16.43
CA SER A 1150 37.10 13.35 17.19
C SER A 1150 36.60 12.46 18.35
N GLN A 1151 35.38 11.95 18.26
CA GLN A 1151 34.86 10.99 19.21
C GLN A 1151 35.48 9.61 18.95
N ALA A 1152 36.16 9.07 19.96
CA ALA A 1152 36.60 7.69 19.99
C ALA A 1152 35.73 6.91 20.99
N SER A 1153 35.05 5.86 20.52
CA SER A 1153 34.38 4.90 21.40
C SER A 1153 35.36 3.79 21.78
N SER A 1154 36.00 3.91 22.95
CA SER A 1154 36.89 2.90 23.53
C SER A 1154 36.43 2.52 24.94
N GLU A 1155 36.87 1.35 25.45
CA GLU A 1155 36.75 1.04 26.88
C GLU A 1155 37.47 2.06 27.80
N LEU A 1156 38.29 2.96 27.22
CA LEU A 1156 39.18 3.89 27.91
C LEU A 1156 38.73 5.37 27.85
N SER A 1157 37.59 5.70 27.22
CA SER A 1157 37.08 7.09 27.25
C SER A 1157 36.34 7.36 28.57
N PRO A 1158 36.82 8.27 29.44
CA PRO A 1158 36.24 8.46 30.76
C PRO A 1158 34.93 9.26 30.75
N SER A 1159 34.49 9.82 29.61
CA SER A 1159 33.45 10.85 29.55
C SER A 1159 31.99 10.33 29.60
N LEU A 1160 31.74 9.12 29.09
CA LEU A 1160 30.41 8.52 29.03
C LEU A 1160 30.51 6.99 29.07
N ARG A 1161 29.75 6.35 29.96
CA ARG A 1161 29.66 4.89 30.06
C ARG A 1161 28.23 4.44 30.25
N ALA A 1162 27.79 3.39 29.55
CA ALA A 1162 26.54 2.67 29.83
C ALA A 1162 26.84 1.23 30.23
N ARG A 1163 26.21 0.73 31.29
CA ARG A 1163 26.31 -0.68 31.70
C ARG A 1163 24.98 -1.20 32.24
N LEU A 1164 24.70 -2.47 31.98
CA LEU A 1164 23.65 -3.21 32.68
C LEU A 1164 24.22 -3.76 33.99
N GLN A 1165 23.57 -3.43 35.10
CA GLN A 1165 23.82 -3.96 36.43
C GLN A 1165 22.81 -5.09 36.74
N PRO A 1166 23.02 -5.88 37.80
CA PRO A 1166 22.02 -6.85 38.26
C PRO A 1166 20.64 -6.21 38.48
N ASN A 1167 19.57 -7.01 38.40
CA ASN A 1167 18.17 -6.57 38.51
C ASN A 1167 17.71 -5.65 37.38
N GLU A 1168 18.22 -5.85 36.17
CA GLU A 1168 17.83 -5.10 34.97
C GLU A 1168 18.01 -3.57 35.12
N LEU A 1169 19.00 -3.14 35.91
CA LEU A 1169 19.30 -1.73 36.13
C LEU A 1169 20.38 -1.25 35.17
N ILE A 1170 20.00 -0.40 34.23
CA ILE A 1170 20.93 0.31 33.35
C ILE A 1170 21.45 1.54 34.07
N GLU A 1171 22.77 1.67 34.13
CA GLU A 1171 23.45 2.88 34.59
C GLU A 1171 24.18 3.54 33.42
N VAL A 1172 23.80 4.79 33.12
CA VAL A 1172 24.48 5.67 32.18
C VAL A 1172 25.20 6.76 32.98
N VAL A 1173 26.53 6.68 33.04
CA VAL A 1173 27.37 7.63 33.77
C VAL A 1173 27.93 8.67 32.81
N LEU A 1174 27.59 9.92 33.04
CA LEU A 1174 28.25 11.08 32.43
C LEU A 1174 29.39 11.53 33.35
N VAL A 1175 30.55 11.89 32.83
CA VAL A 1175 31.68 12.31 33.67
C VAL A 1175 32.14 13.69 33.24
N GLU A 1176 32.08 14.62 34.18
CA GLU A 1176 32.56 15.99 34.00
C GLU A 1176 33.98 16.13 34.58
N LYS A 1177 34.86 16.81 33.85
CA LYS A 1177 36.24 17.05 34.30
C LYS A 1177 36.34 18.44 34.94
N ASN A 1178 36.73 18.48 36.21
CA ASN A 1178 36.99 19.73 36.94
C ASN A 1178 38.44 19.75 37.45
N GLY A 1179 39.33 20.47 36.75
CA GLY A 1179 40.77 20.36 36.97
C GLY A 1179 41.27 18.94 36.66
N ASP A 1180 41.94 18.31 37.62
CA ASP A 1180 42.39 16.90 37.53
C ASP A 1180 41.34 15.89 38.02
N ARG A 1181 40.18 16.35 38.50
CA ARG A 1181 39.12 15.49 39.03
C ARG A 1181 38.12 15.09 37.95
N LEU A 1182 37.68 13.83 38.02
CA LEU A 1182 36.59 13.28 37.22
C LEU A 1182 35.38 13.08 38.14
N ILE A 1183 34.30 13.82 37.89
CA ILE A 1183 33.09 13.79 38.72
C ILE A 1183 31.99 13.04 37.94
N PRO A 1184 31.60 11.83 38.36
CA PRO A 1184 30.57 11.05 37.69
C PRO A 1184 29.17 11.52 38.07
N PHE A 1185 28.27 11.51 37.09
CA PHE A 1185 26.84 11.76 37.21
C PHE A 1185 26.07 10.54 36.69
N PRO A 1186 25.59 9.66 37.60
CA PRO A 1186 24.86 8.45 37.22
C PRO A 1186 23.38 8.74 36.93
N LEU A 1187 22.96 8.45 35.71
CA LEU A 1187 21.57 8.32 35.29
C LEU A 1187 21.18 6.84 35.35
N LEU A 1188 20.05 6.54 35.98
CA LEU A 1188 19.61 5.17 36.27
C LEU A 1188 18.30 4.88 35.55
N PHE A 1189 18.21 3.71 34.91
CA PHE A 1189 17.01 3.25 34.20
C PHE A 1189 16.75 1.77 34.49
N HIS A 1190 15.51 1.38 34.70
CA HIS A 1190 15.08 -0.02 34.65
C HIS A 1190 14.82 -0.44 33.21
N TYR A 1191 15.34 -1.62 32.86
CA TYR A 1191 15.02 -2.34 31.65
C TYR A 1191 13.87 -3.33 31.92
N THR A 1192 12.83 -3.27 31.10
CA THR A 1192 11.58 -4.05 31.23
C THR A 1192 11.29 -4.76 29.90
N PRO A 1193 12.01 -5.85 29.58
CA PRO A 1193 11.88 -6.56 28.30
C PRO A 1193 10.46 -7.10 28.04
N GLU A 1194 9.69 -7.37 29.09
CA GLU A 1194 8.29 -7.79 29.02
C GLU A 1194 7.36 -6.68 28.48
N LYS A 1195 7.80 -5.42 28.49
CA LYS A 1195 7.08 -4.27 27.93
C LYS A 1195 7.80 -3.71 26.72
N GLY A 1196 7.93 -4.51 25.66
CA GLY A 1196 8.67 -4.08 24.47
C GLY A 1196 8.14 -2.81 23.77
N TYR A 1197 6.92 -2.35 24.08
CA TYR A 1197 6.41 -1.04 23.62
C TYR A 1197 7.07 0.16 24.31
N ALA A 1198 7.58 -0.02 25.53
CA ALA A 1198 8.21 1.01 26.36
C ALA A 1198 9.22 0.38 27.35
N PRO A 1199 10.32 -0.23 26.86
CA PRO A 1199 11.18 -1.07 27.69
C PRO A 1199 12.07 -0.30 28.68
N ILE A 1200 12.19 1.03 28.55
CA ILE A 1200 13.12 1.85 29.33
C ILE A 1200 12.37 2.79 30.28
N HIS A 1201 12.59 2.61 31.58
CA HIS A 1201 11.96 3.38 32.64
C HIS A 1201 13.02 4.11 33.48
N GLU A 1202 12.98 5.43 33.60
CA GLU A 1202 13.94 6.15 34.44
C GLU A 1202 13.64 5.98 35.93
N VAL A 1203 14.69 5.75 36.72
CA VAL A 1203 14.59 5.65 38.18
C VAL A 1203 14.46 7.04 38.78
N MET A 1204 13.23 7.45 39.04
CA MET A 1204 12.91 8.78 39.56
C MET A 1204 13.22 8.93 41.05
N GLU A 1205 13.20 7.84 41.81
CA GLU A 1205 13.56 7.85 43.22
C GLU A 1205 15.05 8.22 43.41
N GLY A 1206 15.34 9.16 44.30
CA GLY A 1206 16.68 9.67 44.55
C GLY A 1206 17.29 10.49 43.39
N ARG A 1207 16.55 10.75 42.30
CA ARG A 1207 17.11 11.40 41.09
C ARG A 1207 17.58 12.81 41.36
N ASN A 1208 16.77 13.61 42.06
CA ASN A 1208 17.11 15.00 42.35
C ASN A 1208 18.26 15.09 43.35
N GLU A 1209 18.36 14.14 44.27
CA GLU A 1209 19.45 14.00 45.22
C GLU A 1209 20.76 13.70 44.47
N ARG A 1210 20.77 12.75 43.52
CA ARG A 1210 21.93 12.47 42.65
C ARG A 1210 22.36 13.69 41.84
N ILE A 1211 21.40 14.47 41.32
CA ILE A 1211 21.69 15.73 40.61
C ILE A 1211 22.31 16.76 41.54
N LYS A 1212 21.71 16.97 42.72
CA LYS A 1212 22.22 17.91 43.73
C LYS A 1212 23.62 17.51 44.18
N GLU A 1213 23.86 16.23 44.42
CA GLU A 1213 25.18 15.71 44.82
C GLU A 1213 26.23 15.97 43.74
N PHE A 1214 25.90 15.74 42.46
CA PHE A 1214 26.78 16.04 41.34
C PHE A 1214 27.16 17.53 41.27
N TYR A 1215 26.17 18.43 41.33
CA TYR A 1215 26.44 19.88 41.33
C TYR A 1215 27.15 20.35 42.59
N TYR A 1216 26.87 19.75 43.75
CA TYR A 1216 27.58 20.05 45.00
C TYR A 1216 29.07 19.75 44.87
N LYS A 1217 29.44 18.57 44.32
CA LYS A 1217 30.84 18.19 44.08
C LYS A 1217 31.56 19.13 43.09
N LEU A 1218 30.81 19.69 42.13
CA LEU A 1218 31.35 20.65 41.16
C LEU A 1218 31.56 22.04 41.76
N TRP A 1219 30.59 22.54 42.52
CA TRP A 1219 30.59 23.91 43.05
C TRP A 1219 31.37 24.05 44.36
N PHE A 1220 31.41 23.00 45.20
CA PHE A 1220 32.04 23.01 46.52
C PHE A 1220 33.11 21.91 46.65
N PRO A 1221 34.17 21.93 45.83
CA PRO A 1221 35.17 20.86 45.77
C PRO A 1221 35.93 20.63 47.09
N SER A 1222 35.94 21.61 48.01
CA SER A 1222 36.57 21.55 49.33
C SER A 1222 35.69 20.93 50.44
N GLU A 1223 34.42 20.67 50.18
CA GLU A 1223 33.43 20.25 51.19
C GLU A 1223 32.76 18.90 50.87
N GLU A 1224 33.37 18.08 50.01
CA GLU A 1224 32.77 16.88 49.43
C GLU A 1224 32.21 15.85 50.43
N GLY A 1225 32.70 15.83 51.68
CA GLY A 1225 32.21 14.97 52.76
C GLY A 1225 31.00 15.50 53.55
N GLN A 1226 30.52 16.72 53.25
CA GLN A 1226 29.49 17.43 54.03
C GLN A 1226 28.10 17.46 53.34
N PHE A 1227 27.92 16.78 52.21
CA PHE A 1227 26.63 16.83 51.48
C PHE A 1227 25.42 16.40 52.34
N ASN A 1228 25.60 15.44 53.25
CA ASN A 1228 24.54 14.94 54.13
C ASN A 1228 24.12 15.91 55.26
N THR A 1229 24.83 17.03 55.48
CA THR A 1229 24.47 18.02 56.52
C THR A 1229 23.58 19.16 56.02
N CYS A 1230 23.35 19.27 54.70
CA CYS A 1230 22.42 20.24 54.13
C CYS A 1230 21.02 19.61 53.96
N LEU A 1231 20.20 19.64 55.01
CA LEU A 1231 18.83 19.14 54.96
C LEU A 1231 17.92 19.98 54.06
N ALA A 1232 17.06 19.26 53.35
CA ALA A 1232 16.17 19.74 52.31
C ALA A 1232 15.01 20.60 52.84
N THR A 1233 15.14 21.91 52.73
CA THR A 1233 14.00 22.83 52.59
C THR A 1233 14.36 23.87 51.54
N ASP A 1234 13.91 23.63 50.32
CA ASP A 1234 13.44 24.61 49.34
C ASP A 1234 13.77 24.17 47.91
N ALA A 1235 12.73 24.26 47.09
CA ALA A 1235 12.81 24.11 45.66
C ALA A 1235 13.79 25.15 45.10
N PHE A 1236 14.40 24.86 43.94
CA PHE A 1236 15.03 25.88 43.10
C PHE A 1236 13.95 26.89 42.66
N THR A 1237 13.60 27.83 43.54
CA THR A 1237 12.86 29.04 43.23
C THR A 1237 13.82 30.21 43.45
N GLU A 1238 13.88 31.07 42.44
CA GLU A 1238 14.74 32.24 42.31
C GLU A 1238 14.89 33.04 43.62
N GLN A 1239 16.01 32.87 44.33
CA GLN A 1239 16.78 33.88 45.09
C GLN A 1239 17.75 33.17 46.05
N PHE A 1240 19.05 33.19 45.72
CA PHE A 1240 20.11 32.90 46.67
C PHE A 1240 20.54 34.22 47.34
N ILE A 1241 20.33 34.36 48.65
CA ILE A 1241 20.99 35.38 49.47
C ILE A 1241 22.05 34.68 50.31
N CYS A 1242 23.32 34.88 49.95
CA CYS A 1242 24.45 34.57 50.82
C CYS A 1242 24.52 35.63 51.92
N ASN A 1243 24.15 35.26 53.15
CA ASN A 1243 24.66 35.96 54.32
C ASN A 1243 26.03 35.36 54.66
N GLY A 1244 27.09 36.10 54.36
CA GLY A 1244 28.41 35.81 54.88
C GLY A 1244 28.57 36.37 56.29
N GLU A 1245 29.16 35.59 57.19
CA GLU A 1245 29.95 36.06 58.33
C GLU A 1245 30.77 34.89 58.91
N GLN A 1246 31.95 34.63 58.34
CA GLN A 1246 33.29 34.84 58.93
C GLN A 1246 34.37 34.21 58.06
#